data_AF-A0AA90QVJ5-F1
#
_entry.id   AF-A0AA90QVJ5-F1
#
_cell.length_a   1.000
_cell.length_b   1.000
_cell.length_c   1.000
_cell.angle_alpha   90.00
_cell.angle_beta   90.00
_cell.angle_gamma   90.00
#
_symmetry.space_group_name_H-M   'P 1'
#
loop_
_entity.id
_entity.type
_entity.pdbx_description
1 polymer ?
#
loop_
_entity_poly.entity_id
_entity_poly.type
_entity_poly.pdbx_seq_one_letter_code
_entity_poly.pdbx_strand_id
1 'polypeptide(L)'
;MESLLLNKLKSLGQEKAKYKKRLKYLNPNFEFSNIDDFYNITLSKEKFGVNQKITLKNKDNGIELYSSLHANEHQYLYLSDVNEIKAIKDFFDKKSGQRINLTLSGFCDNSIDIEFYFIFILSSGERVNIKVNPGKNKTFNVPEKEKVQSIKIAIRVKGNGFTYLHNPFLYSQDLNGLQQKRSIKNKAPKKIKEMNVIFIGDEFTTRSFEPEFNLIKVTPQNWEVELSTVEPDLFLCESAWLGNNGAWQNKVGTGGPRDNSILLNLVSWCKENGIPTAFWNKEDPFHYNAFIETAKHFDYVFTTDSNSVEKYTADGCQDVYCFPFAAQPKYHNPIEKYQRINNVVFAGAYYGDKFPERKQVMDNMIEISGKYGLEIYDRNYNNPESPNQFPESFKNYIVGTLKGDEIEKAYKGYKLSLNVNSIVDSPTMFSRRVFEIIASNTPVVSSESLGIKNLFGDIIIASNNFNELQDRIKKYFEDDHYYKTNRLLGLRKVLAEHTYTNRIKMMLDKMGIEFIEEDHSVTVVGVVRSKDDYEELMKQYQRQEWKKKKLLILLDIFDGYLEIFNANNNKEVKSYLIDYIHNYSSLSDIIDTDYFAVFDKKHFYGDFYLTDMMLATLYVSDSIIVKGSGEEYTFTVNGHISKSLIRKKSTGILKPSELLNIIENKDLNVLDDWFKFGVRFFNIDEFNFVNNYKGKKNSIKKIKQLTV
;
A
#
# COMPACT_ATOMS: atom_id res chain seq x y z
N MET A 1 34.88 5.19 -52.17
CA MET A 1 33.54 4.81 -51.64
C MET A 1 33.50 4.90 -50.12
N GLU A 2 34.46 4.31 -49.40
CA GLU A 2 34.53 4.38 -47.93
C GLU A 2 34.66 5.81 -47.36
N SER A 3 35.47 6.69 -47.96
CA SER A 3 35.55 8.09 -47.49
C SER A 3 34.24 8.86 -47.66
N LEU A 4 33.47 8.53 -48.69
CA LEU A 4 32.15 9.09 -48.97
C LEU A 4 31.11 8.58 -47.97
N LEU A 5 31.21 7.30 -47.59
CA LEU A 5 30.40 6.68 -46.54
C LEU A 5 30.72 7.27 -45.15
N LEU A 6 32.01 7.42 -44.81
CA LEU A 6 32.47 8.01 -43.55
C LEU A 6 32.07 9.49 -43.42
N ASN A 7 32.16 10.26 -44.51
CA ASN A 7 31.71 11.65 -44.51
C ASN A 7 30.19 11.75 -44.34
N LYS A 8 29.42 10.84 -44.96
CA LYS A 8 27.97 10.76 -44.77
C LYS A 8 27.58 10.32 -43.35
N LEU A 9 28.31 9.39 -42.75
CA LEU A 9 28.12 8.97 -41.36
C LEU A 9 28.47 10.08 -40.37
N LYS A 10 29.53 10.85 -40.63
CA LYS A 10 29.89 12.04 -39.83
C LYS A 10 28.83 13.14 -39.96
N SER A 11 28.30 13.40 -41.17
CA SER A 11 27.24 14.40 -41.34
C SER A 11 25.93 13.97 -40.65
N LEU A 12 25.56 12.69 -40.73
CA LEU A 12 24.43 12.10 -40.01
C LEU A 12 24.60 12.20 -38.48
N GLY A 13 25.81 11.97 -37.98
CA GLY A 13 26.14 12.13 -36.55
C GLY A 13 26.01 13.58 -36.07
N GLN A 14 26.47 14.54 -36.88
CA GLN A 14 26.34 15.98 -36.59
C GLN A 14 24.89 16.46 -36.66
N GLU A 15 24.10 15.97 -37.63
CA GLU A 15 22.65 16.19 -37.66
C GLU A 15 21.98 15.64 -36.39
N LYS A 16 22.22 14.37 -36.05
CA LYS A 16 21.66 13.73 -34.85
C LYS A 16 21.98 14.51 -33.58
N ALA A 17 23.21 15.04 -33.45
CA ALA A 17 23.59 15.88 -32.32
C ALA A 17 22.87 17.23 -32.30
N LYS A 18 22.74 17.91 -33.45
CA LYS A 18 21.99 19.18 -33.61
C LYS A 18 20.52 19.00 -33.23
N TYR A 19 19.89 17.90 -33.66
CA TYR A 19 18.49 17.61 -33.37
C TYR A 19 18.25 17.18 -31.92
N LYS A 20 19.15 16.37 -31.32
CA LYS A 20 19.11 16.09 -29.86
C LYS A 20 19.21 17.37 -29.03
N LYS A 21 20.10 18.31 -29.40
CA LYS A 21 20.23 19.60 -28.72
C LYS A 21 18.96 20.45 -28.84
N ARG A 22 18.31 20.44 -30.02
CA ARG A 22 17.03 21.13 -30.26
C ARG A 22 15.89 20.51 -29.45
N LEU A 23 15.78 19.18 -29.43
CA LEU A 23 14.79 18.49 -28.59
C LEU A 23 14.99 18.78 -27.10
N LYS A 24 16.25 18.84 -26.62
CA LYS A 24 16.56 19.21 -25.23
C LYS A 24 16.15 20.66 -24.91
N TYR A 25 16.24 21.56 -25.88
CA TYR A 25 15.73 22.92 -25.74
C TYR A 25 14.19 22.96 -25.70
N LEU A 26 13.51 22.17 -26.54
CA LEU A 26 12.05 22.11 -26.59
C LEU A 26 11.43 21.28 -25.45
N ASN A 27 12.20 20.36 -24.86
CA ASN A 27 11.77 19.45 -23.81
C ASN A 27 12.96 19.12 -22.87
N PRO A 28 13.21 19.96 -21.85
CA PRO A 28 14.43 19.91 -21.02
C PRO A 28 14.67 18.61 -20.25
N ASN A 29 13.60 17.85 -19.98
CA ASN A 29 13.61 16.65 -19.13
C ASN A 29 13.60 15.33 -19.90
N PHE A 30 13.75 15.37 -21.23
CA PHE A 30 13.67 14.17 -22.09
C PHE A 30 15.00 13.40 -22.15
N GLU A 31 15.00 12.08 -21.90
CA GLU A 31 16.19 11.23 -22.03
C GLU A 31 16.45 10.80 -23.49
N PHE A 32 17.63 11.13 -24.02
CA PHE A 32 17.98 10.98 -25.44
C PHE A 32 18.63 9.64 -25.82
N SER A 33 18.72 8.70 -24.87
CA SER A 33 19.35 7.39 -25.05
C SER A 33 18.56 6.48 -26.00
N ASN A 34 17.25 6.68 -26.13
CA ASN A 34 16.32 5.69 -26.74
C ASN A 34 15.63 6.17 -28.04
N ILE A 35 16.17 7.20 -28.71
CA ILE A 35 15.66 7.63 -30.03
C ILE A 35 16.37 6.83 -31.13
N ASP A 36 15.60 5.96 -31.78
CA ASP A 36 16.05 5.18 -32.93
C ASP A 36 16.20 6.04 -34.16
N ASP A 37 15.13 6.77 -34.50
CA ASP A 37 15.00 7.49 -35.75
C ASP A 37 14.15 8.73 -35.54
N PHE A 38 14.40 9.76 -36.35
CA PHE A 38 13.71 11.03 -36.23
C PHE A 38 13.64 11.77 -37.57
N TYR A 39 12.67 12.67 -37.68
CA TYR A 39 12.50 13.53 -38.83
C TYR A 39 12.03 14.93 -38.41
N ASN A 40 12.69 15.97 -38.90
CA ASN A 40 12.35 17.36 -38.59
C ASN A 40 11.69 18.01 -39.81
N ILE A 41 10.42 18.35 -39.69
CA ILE A 41 9.64 18.97 -40.77
C ILE A 41 9.98 20.45 -40.83
N THR A 42 10.56 20.90 -41.93
CA THR A 42 10.93 22.31 -42.07
C THR A 42 9.76 23.12 -42.60
N LEU A 43 9.18 23.96 -41.74
CA LEU A 43 8.16 24.93 -42.11
C LEU A 43 8.84 26.15 -42.74
N SER A 44 8.47 26.48 -43.97
CA SER A 44 8.80 27.75 -44.60
C SER A 44 7.67 28.21 -45.50
N LYS A 45 7.51 29.52 -45.65
CA LYS A 45 6.46 30.19 -46.42
C LYS A 45 6.35 29.64 -47.84
N GLU A 46 7.48 29.35 -48.48
CA GLU A 46 7.55 28.88 -49.88
C GLU A 46 6.91 27.49 -50.06
N LYS A 47 6.78 26.73 -48.97
CA LYS A 47 6.19 25.38 -48.98
C LYS A 47 4.68 25.39 -48.78
N PHE A 48 4.06 26.55 -48.59
CA PHE A 48 2.61 26.69 -48.44
C PHE A 48 2.04 27.52 -49.58
N GLY A 49 0.79 27.22 -49.97
CA GLY A 49 0.07 28.00 -50.98
C GLY A 49 -0.19 29.45 -50.52
N VAL A 50 -0.30 30.36 -51.50
CA VAL A 50 -0.63 31.77 -51.25
C VAL A 50 -2.05 31.89 -50.68
N ASN A 51 -2.21 32.69 -49.62
CA ASN A 51 -3.49 32.94 -48.98
C ASN A 51 -3.69 34.45 -48.75
N GLN A 52 -4.86 34.99 -49.10
CA GLN A 52 -5.13 36.42 -48.98
C GLN A 52 -5.39 36.88 -47.53
N LYS A 53 -5.84 35.98 -46.64
CA LYS A 53 -6.17 36.28 -45.24
C LYS A 53 -5.12 35.78 -44.24
N ILE A 54 -4.12 35.04 -44.70
CA ILE A 54 -3.05 34.51 -43.83
C ILE A 54 -1.69 34.87 -44.40
N THR A 55 -0.91 35.63 -43.63
CA THR A 55 0.45 36.02 -43.98
C THR A 55 1.46 35.16 -43.22
N LEU A 56 2.39 34.54 -43.94
CA LEU A 56 3.50 33.77 -43.37
C LEU A 56 4.82 34.55 -43.47
N LYS A 57 5.67 34.43 -42.45
CA LYS A 57 7.04 34.95 -42.44
C LYS A 57 8.02 33.90 -41.91
N ASN A 58 9.10 33.67 -42.66
CA ASN A 58 10.13 32.70 -42.29
C ASN A 58 10.91 33.15 -41.06
N LYS A 59 11.28 32.17 -40.23
CA LYS A 59 12.23 32.32 -39.12
C LYS A 59 13.22 31.17 -39.14
N ASP A 60 14.34 31.36 -38.45
CA ASP A 60 15.44 30.39 -38.41
C ASP A 60 15.02 28.96 -38.02
N ASN A 61 13.93 28.81 -37.26
CA ASN A 61 13.49 27.54 -36.71
C ASN A 61 11.99 27.27 -36.83
N GLY A 62 11.31 27.95 -37.74
CA GLY A 62 9.86 27.85 -37.87
C GLY A 62 9.26 28.95 -38.72
N ILE A 63 7.96 29.21 -38.51
CA ILE A 63 7.21 30.24 -39.23
C ILE A 63 6.42 31.10 -38.24
N GLU A 64 6.37 32.39 -38.53
CA GLU A 64 5.35 33.30 -38.00
C GLU A 64 4.15 33.30 -38.93
N LEU A 65 2.96 33.31 -38.35
CA LEU A 65 1.69 33.31 -39.05
C LEU A 65 0.78 34.39 -38.46
N TYR A 66 0.27 35.24 -39.33
CA TYR A 66 -0.71 36.28 -39.01
C TYR A 66 -2.00 35.99 -39.78
N SER A 67 -3.11 35.83 -39.08
CA SER A 67 -4.43 35.52 -39.65
C SER A 67 -5.37 36.71 -39.48
N SER A 68 -6.08 37.11 -40.54
CA SER A 68 -7.17 38.09 -40.49
C SER A 68 -8.56 37.45 -40.66
N LEU A 69 -8.68 36.15 -40.37
CA LEU A 69 -9.95 35.40 -40.43
C LEU A 69 -10.93 35.87 -39.33
N HIS A 70 -12.24 35.82 -39.60
CA HIS A 70 -13.24 36.05 -38.55
C HIS A 70 -13.22 34.92 -37.50
N ALA A 71 -13.71 35.17 -36.28
CA ALA A 71 -13.59 34.24 -35.13
C ALA A 71 -14.07 32.79 -35.39
N ASN A 72 -15.08 32.61 -36.25
CA ASN A 72 -15.61 31.29 -36.61
C ASN A 72 -15.13 30.77 -37.98
N GLU A 73 -14.38 31.58 -38.72
CA GLU A 73 -13.79 31.19 -40.00
C GLU A 73 -12.49 30.41 -39.77
N HIS A 74 -12.29 29.36 -40.54
CA HIS A 74 -11.04 28.59 -40.52
C HIS A 74 -10.56 28.29 -41.93
N GLN A 75 -9.25 28.16 -42.10
CA GLN A 75 -8.62 27.80 -43.35
C GLN A 75 -7.48 26.81 -43.14
N TYR A 76 -7.25 25.96 -44.14
CA TYR A 76 -6.14 25.02 -44.15
C TYR A 76 -5.04 25.52 -45.07
N LEU A 77 -3.84 25.65 -44.53
CA LEU A 77 -2.61 25.85 -45.29
C LEU A 77 -1.99 24.48 -45.54
N TYR A 78 -2.17 23.95 -46.74
CA TYR A 78 -1.57 22.68 -47.14
C TYR A 78 -0.12 22.89 -47.55
N LEU A 79 0.73 21.97 -47.12
CA LEU A 79 2.09 21.86 -47.62
C LEU A 79 2.02 21.49 -49.11
N SER A 80 2.69 22.25 -49.97
CA SER A 80 2.73 22.07 -51.43
C SER A 80 4.09 21.60 -51.96
N ASP A 81 5.12 21.57 -51.12
CA ASP A 81 6.44 21.07 -51.48
C ASP A 81 6.44 19.55 -51.65
N VAL A 82 6.46 19.11 -52.92
CA VAL A 82 6.40 17.69 -53.30
C VAL A 82 7.57 16.89 -52.72
N ASN A 83 8.76 17.50 -52.60
CA ASN A 83 9.94 16.81 -52.08
C ASN A 83 9.83 16.59 -50.56
N GLU A 84 9.37 17.60 -49.83
CA GLU A 84 9.14 17.49 -48.38
C GLU A 84 8.02 16.47 -48.07
N ILE A 85 6.91 16.52 -48.82
CA ILE A 85 5.81 15.54 -48.67
C ILE A 85 6.31 14.12 -48.92
N LYS A 86 7.11 13.92 -49.98
CA LYS A 86 7.70 12.62 -50.29
C LYS A 86 8.63 12.14 -49.17
N ALA A 87 9.50 13.01 -48.65
CA ALA A 87 10.41 12.65 -47.56
C ALA A 87 9.68 12.27 -46.27
N ILE A 88 8.61 13.00 -45.93
CA ILE A 88 7.73 12.67 -44.79
C ILE A 88 7.04 11.32 -45.02
N LYS A 89 6.53 11.07 -46.23
CA LYS A 89 5.94 9.77 -46.58
C LYS A 89 6.97 8.65 -46.46
N ASP A 90 8.18 8.83 -46.97
CA ASP A 90 9.26 7.84 -46.90
C ASP A 90 9.66 7.55 -45.45
N PHE A 91 9.63 8.56 -44.56
CA PHE A 91 9.82 8.36 -43.12
C PHE A 91 8.72 7.49 -42.52
N PHE A 92 7.44 7.79 -42.79
CA PHE A 92 6.33 6.97 -42.28
C PHE A 92 6.32 5.56 -42.88
N ASP A 93 6.63 5.41 -44.17
CA ASP A 93 6.71 4.10 -44.83
C ASP A 93 7.75 3.19 -44.17
N LYS A 94 8.89 3.74 -43.70
CA LYS A 94 9.90 3.01 -42.91
C LYS A 94 9.44 2.64 -41.50
N LYS A 95 8.41 3.32 -41.01
CA LYS A 95 7.83 3.16 -39.67
C LYS A 95 6.42 2.57 -39.74
N SER A 96 6.08 1.91 -40.84
CA SER A 96 4.80 1.22 -41.06
C SER A 96 4.44 0.34 -39.86
N GLY A 97 3.26 0.55 -39.27
CA GLY A 97 2.77 -0.20 -38.11
C GLY A 97 3.48 0.11 -36.78
N GLN A 98 4.47 1.01 -36.76
CA GLN A 98 5.18 1.40 -35.55
C GLN A 98 4.53 2.62 -34.89
N ARG A 99 4.75 2.76 -33.59
CA ARG A 99 4.31 3.92 -32.80
C ARG A 99 5.34 5.03 -32.90
N ILE A 100 4.87 6.24 -33.18
CA ILE A 100 5.72 7.43 -33.34
C ILE A 100 5.18 8.62 -32.55
N ASN A 101 6.08 9.51 -32.18
CA ASN A 101 5.78 10.74 -31.46
C ASN A 101 5.93 11.95 -32.37
N LEU A 102 4.99 12.89 -32.27
CA LEU A 102 4.99 14.18 -32.92
C LEU A 102 5.02 15.28 -31.87
N THR A 103 5.99 16.18 -31.97
CA THR A 103 6.10 17.39 -31.14
C THR A 103 5.90 18.62 -32.02
N LEU A 104 4.97 19.49 -31.60
CA LEU A 104 4.78 20.81 -32.17
C LEU A 104 4.89 21.86 -31.07
N SER A 105 6.01 22.58 -31.05
CA SER A 105 6.20 23.70 -30.12
C SER A 105 5.86 25.01 -30.83
N GLY A 106 5.33 25.97 -30.08
CA GLY A 106 4.96 27.27 -30.61
C GLY A 106 4.18 28.07 -29.58
N PHE A 107 3.85 29.29 -29.96
CA PHE A 107 3.00 30.19 -29.19
C PHE A 107 1.82 30.62 -30.07
N CYS A 108 0.61 30.61 -29.51
CA CYS A 108 -0.59 31.14 -30.13
C CYS A 108 -1.14 32.25 -29.25
N ASP A 109 -1.51 33.38 -29.85
CA ASP A 109 -2.32 34.38 -29.17
C ASP A 109 -3.71 33.79 -28.82
N ASN A 110 -4.36 34.30 -27.77
CA ASN A 110 -5.63 33.78 -27.25
C ASN A 110 -6.79 33.88 -28.26
N SER A 111 -6.62 34.66 -29.32
CA SER A 111 -7.59 34.97 -30.36
C SER A 111 -7.52 34.04 -31.59
N ILE A 112 -6.51 33.15 -31.65
CA ILE A 112 -6.25 32.24 -32.78
C ILE A 112 -6.08 30.79 -32.32
N ASP A 113 -6.76 29.86 -33.00
CA ASP A 113 -6.63 28.42 -32.77
C ASP A 113 -5.89 27.76 -33.94
N ILE A 114 -4.89 26.95 -33.61
CA ILE A 114 -3.97 26.31 -34.54
C ILE A 114 -3.92 24.80 -34.29
N GLU A 115 -4.05 24.04 -35.38
CA GLU A 115 -3.89 22.60 -35.39
C GLU A 115 -3.00 22.19 -36.57
N PHE A 116 -1.99 21.36 -36.31
CA PHE A 116 -1.15 20.76 -37.35
C PHE A 116 -1.63 19.34 -37.64
N TYR A 117 -1.82 19.02 -38.92
CA TYR A 117 -2.42 17.79 -39.40
C TYR A 117 -1.47 16.96 -40.25
N PHE A 118 -1.49 15.65 -40.01
CA PHE A 118 -1.22 14.63 -41.03
C PHE A 118 -2.53 13.95 -41.42
N ILE A 119 -2.80 13.89 -42.71
CA ILE A 119 -3.99 13.27 -43.27
C ILE A 119 -3.52 12.14 -44.17
N PHE A 120 -3.62 10.91 -43.67
CA PHE A 120 -3.33 9.71 -44.46
C PHE A 120 -4.59 9.35 -45.25
N ILE A 121 -4.45 9.23 -46.56
CA ILE A 121 -5.50 8.78 -47.46
C ILE A 121 -5.22 7.31 -47.76
N LEU A 122 -6.11 6.43 -47.30
CA LEU A 122 -5.96 5.00 -47.47
C LEU A 122 -6.43 4.55 -48.85
N SER A 123 -5.95 3.40 -49.32
CA SER A 123 -6.35 2.78 -50.59
C SER A 123 -7.85 2.47 -50.67
N SER A 124 -8.53 2.37 -49.52
CA SER A 124 -10.00 2.24 -49.40
C SER A 124 -10.76 3.56 -49.64
N GLY A 125 -10.06 4.70 -49.70
CA GLY A 125 -10.64 6.04 -49.72
C GLY A 125 -10.88 6.66 -48.34
N GLU A 126 -10.71 5.89 -47.26
CA GLU A 126 -10.80 6.38 -45.88
C GLU A 126 -9.66 7.36 -45.53
N ARG A 127 -9.93 8.32 -44.64
CA ARG A 127 -8.95 9.31 -44.17
C ARG A 127 -8.64 9.14 -42.69
N VAL A 128 -7.37 8.94 -42.36
CA VAL A 128 -6.88 8.93 -40.98
C VAL A 128 -6.24 10.29 -40.68
N ASN A 129 -6.85 11.05 -39.78
CA ASN A 129 -6.39 12.39 -39.41
C ASN A 129 -5.65 12.35 -38.07
N ILE A 130 -4.37 12.68 -38.09
CA ILE A 130 -3.56 12.90 -36.90
C ILE A 130 -3.39 14.40 -36.72
N LYS A 131 -3.81 14.93 -35.56
CA LYS A 131 -3.70 16.36 -35.26
C LYS A 131 -2.98 16.64 -33.95
N VAL A 132 -2.26 17.76 -33.90
CA VAL A 132 -1.59 18.27 -32.70
C VAL A 132 -1.73 19.79 -32.62
N ASN A 133 -1.96 20.30 -31.41
CA ASN A 133 -1.95 21.74 -31.14
C ASN A 133 -0.55 22.20 -30.72
N PRO A 134 -0.17 23.45 -30.97
CA PRO A 134 1.08 24.01 -30.46
C PRO A 134 1.21 23.87 -28.95
N GLY A 135 2.39 23.50 -28.48
CA GLY A 135 2.68 23.24 -27.06
C GLY A 135 2.29 21.84 -26.58
N LYS A 136 1.77 20.96 -27.44
CA LYS A 136 1.41 19.57 -27.11
C LYS A 136 2.25 18.57 -27.88
N ASN A 137 2.37 17.36 -27.31
CA ASN A 137 2.91 16.18 -27.98
C ASN A 137 1.76 15.23 -28.35
N LYS A 138 1.90 14.52 -29.45
CA LYS A 138 0.95 13.49 -29.89
C LYS A 138 1.67 12.21 -30.27
N THR A 139 1.33 11.11 -29.61
CA THR A 139 1.76 9.78 -30.02
C THR A 139 0.67 9.10 -30.84
N PHE A 140 1.05 8.41 -31.91
CA PHE A 140 0.13 7.69 -32.78
C PHE A 140 0.81 6.52 -33.51
N ASN A 141 0.01 5.55 -33.94
CA ASN A 141 0.48 4.45 -34.78
C ASN A 141 0.48 4.88 -36.24
N VAL A 142 1.58 4.61 -36.95
CA VAL A 142 1.65 4.84 -38.39
C VAL A 142 0.79 3.80 -39.10
N PRO A 143 -0.15 4.20 -39.98
CA PRO A 143 -0.92 3.26 -40.77
C PRO A 143 0.00 2.35 -41.61
N GLU A 144 -0.43 1.11 -41.84
CA GLU A 144 0.31 0.16 -42.68
C GLU A 144 0.57 0.76 -44.07
N LYS A 145 1.84 0.74 -44.51
CA LYS A 145 2.31 1.29 -45.77
C LYS A 145 1.49 0.80 -46.97
N GLU A 146 1.13 -0.49 -46.98
CA GLU A 146 0.33 -1.12 -48.04
C GLU A 146 -1.06 -0.50 -48.15
N LYS A 147 -1.59 0.05 -47.06
CA LYS A 147 -2.90 0.69 -46.98
C LYS A 147 -2.83 2.18 -47.29
N VAL A 148 -1.67 2.83 -47.30
CA VAL A 148 -1.54 4.29 -47.50
C VAL A 148 -1.31 4.63 -48.97
N GLN A 149 -2.29 5.27 -49.60
CA GLN A 149 -2.18 5.79 -50.96
C GLN A 149 -1.39 7.10 -51.02
N SER A 150 -1.70 8.06 -50.14
CA SER A 150 -1.03 9.35 -50.09
C SER A 150 -1.14 10.01 -48.73
N ILE A 151 -0.31 11.04 -48.48
CA ILE A 151 -0.36 11.85 -47.26
C ILE A 151 -0.50 13.33 -47.62
N LYS A 152 -1.34 14.05 -46.86
CA LYS A 152 -1.41 15.51 -46.88
C LYS A 152 -1.00 16.07 -45.52
N ILE A 153 -0.21 17.13 -45.53
CA ILE A 153 0.17 17.88 -44.33
C ILE A 153 -0.50 19.25 -44.39
N ALA A 154 -1.11 19.69 -43.29
CA ALA A 154 -1.80 20.97 -43.24
C ALA A 154 -1.69 21.66 -41.89
N ILE A 155 -1.70 22.99 -41.92
CA ILE A 155 -1.92 23.82 -40.74
C ILE A 155 -3.32 24.38 -40.84
N ARG A 156 -4.21 23.99 -39.92
CA ARG A 156 -5.52 24.59 -39.78
C ARG A 156 -5.40 25.82 -38.90
N VAL A 157 -5.89 26.94 -39.41
CA VAL A 157 -5.91 28.24 -38.74
C VAL A 157 -7.36 28.64 -38.55
N LYS A 158 -7.77 28.99 -37.33
CA LYS A 158 -9.11 29.49 -37.02
C LYS A 158 -9.00 30.79 -36.22
N GLY A 159 -9.76 31.81 -36.62
CA GLY A 159 -9.78 33.11 -35.95
C GLY A 159 -8.69 34.09 -36.40
N ASN A 160 -8.77 35.31 -35.86
CA ASN A 160 -7.86 36.42 -36.15
C ASN A 160 -6.77 36.43 -35.08
N GLY A 161 -5.51 36.54 -35.46
CA GLY A 161 -4.44 36.69 -34.48
C GLY A 161 -3.07 36.32 -35.02
N PHE A 162 -2.13 36.15 -34.09
CA PHE A 162 -0.74 35.85 -34.37
C PHE A 162 -0.31 34.54 -33.72
N THR A 163 0.51 33.77 -34.43
CA THR A 163 1.16 32.59 -33.88
C THR A 163 2.59 32.45 -34.42
N TYR A 164 3.45 31.86 -33.60
CA TYR A 164 4.74 31.37 -34.03
C TYR A 164 4.80 29.86 -33.83
N LEU A 165 5.14 29.12 -34.88
CA LEU A 165 5.28 27.66 -34.87
C LEU A 165 6.73 27.28 -35.13
N HIS A 166 7.33 26.51 -34.22
CA HIS A 166 8.59 25.85 -34.50
C HIS A 166 8.39 24.71 -35.50
N ASN A 167 9.45 24.36 -36.23
CA ASN A 167 9.50 23.15 -37.07
C ASN A 167 9.07 21.91 -36.27
N PRO A 168 8.04 21.17 -36.71
CA PRO A 168 7.58 19.96 -36.06
C PRO A 168 8.64 18.87 -36.08
N PHE A 169 8.63 18.04 -35.05
CA PHE A 169 9.60 16.97 -34.88
C PHE A 169 8.91 15.62 -34.69
N LEU A 170 9.30 14.64 -35.51
CA LEU A 170 8.85 13.26 -35.47
C LEU A 170 9.97 12.38 -34.91
N TYR A 171 9.66 11.42 -34.05
CA TYR A 171 10.63 10.42 -33.61
C TYR A 171 10.00 9.08 -33.25
N SER A 172 10.75 8.00 -33.48
CA SER A 172 10.46 6.64 -33.00
C SER A 172 11.37 6.29 -31.83
N GLN A 173 10.84 5.55 -30.86
CA GLN A 173 11.61 4.96 -29.75
C GLN A 173 11.65 3.44 -29.94
N ASP A 174 12.80 2.81 -29.69
CA ASP A 174 12.87 1.34 -29.66
C ASP A 174 12.15 0.84 -28.41
N LEU A 175 10.97 0.25 -28.58
CA LEU A 175 10.30 -0.46 -27.50
C LEU A 175 10.74 -1.94 -27.42
N ASN A 176 11.33 -2.49 -28.49
CA ASN A 176 11.79 -3.89 -28.51
C ASN A 176 13.07 -4.08 -27.68
N GLY A 177 13.94 -3.06 -27.62
CA GLY A 177 15.07 -3.02 -26.70
C GLY A 177 14.68 -2.98 -25.21
N LEU A 178 13.46 -2.53 -24.88
CA LEU A 178 12.88 -2.60 -23.53
C LEU A 178 12.18 -3.94 -23.27
N GLN A 179 11.49 -4.51 -24.26
CA GLN A 179 10.81 -5.81 -24.14
C GLN A 179 11.79 -6.98 -23.97
N GLN A 180 12.96 -6.97 -24.63
CA GLN A 180 13.97 -8.03 -24.41
C GLN A 180 14.73 -7.92 -23.08
N LYS A 181 14.68 -6.77 -22.38
CA LYS A 181 15.37 -6.57 -21.09
C LYS A 181 14.47 -6.63 -19.86
N ARG A 182 13.15 -6.66 -20.03
CA ARG A 182 12.17 -6.68 -18.91
C ARG A 182 11.28 -7.92 -18.91
N SER A 183 11.79 -9.04 -19.41
CA SER A 183 11.26 -10.36 -19.04
C SER A 183 11.37 -10.50 -17.52
N ILE A 184 10.27 -10.80 -16.81
CA ILE A 184 10.21 -11.18 -15.38
C ILE A 184 10.91 -12.55 -15.17
N LYS A 185 12.16 -12.68 -15.58
CA LYS A 185 12.98 -13.85 -15.29
C LYS A 185 14.32 -13.35 -14.79
N ASN A 186 14.48 -13.42 -13.46
CA ASN A 186 15.68 -13.17 -12.66
C ASN A 186 15.87 -11.74 -12.10
N LYS A 187 14.81 -11.07 -11.63
CA LYS A 187 15.01 -10.07 -10.57
C LYS A 187 15.22 -10.81 -9.26
N ALA A 188 16.32 -10.53 -8.55
CA ALA A 188 16.52 -11.08 -7.22
C ALA A 188 15.34 -10.65 -6.32
N PRO A 189 14.87 -11.53 -5.42
CA PRO A 189 13.76 -11.19 -4.53
C PRO A 189 14.15 -9.96 -3.69
N LYS A 190 13.19 -9.05 -3.53
CA LYS A 190 13.34 -7.83 -2.74
C LYS A 190 12.64 -7.98 -1.40
N LYS A 191 13.02 -7.17 -0.40
CA LYS A 191 12.12 -6.98 0.75
C LYS A 191 10.86 -6.26 0.27
N ILE A 192 9.71 -6.53 0.89
CA ILE A 192 8.42 -5.94 0.50
C ILE A 192 8.51 -4.40 0.46
N LYS A 193 9.13 -3.77 1.47
CA LYS A 193 9.34 -2.31 1.55
C LYS A 193 10.19 -1.71 0.42
N GLU A 194 11.00 -2.52 -0.24
CA GLU A 194 11.87 -2.11 -1.35
C GLU A 194 11.18 -2.30 -2.72
N MET A 195 9.99 -2.92 -2.75
CA MET A 195 9.25 -3.12 -3.99
C MET A 195 8.59 -1.82 -4.44
N ASN A 196 8.83 -1.47 -5.70
CA ASN A 196 8.26 -0.32 -6.38
C ASN A 196 6.89 -0.70 -6.94
N VAL A 197 5.81 -0.17 -6.38
CA VAL A 197 4.44 -0.54 -6.75
C VAL A 197 3.75 0.62 -7.42
N ILE A 198 3.34 0.46 -8.69
CA ILE A 198 2.42 1.42 -9.32
C ILE A 198 1.11 1.34 -8.53
N PHE A 199 0.61 2.48 -8.08
CA PHE A 199 -0.50 2.49 -7.14
C PHE A 199 -1.58 3.49 -7.53
N ILE A 200 -2.83 3.01 -7.55
CA ILE A 200 -4.03 3.83 -7.65
C ILE A 200 -4.94 3.41 -6.50
N GLY A 201 -5.20 4.33 -5.56
CA GLY A 201 -6.08 4.05 -4.43
C GLY A 201 -6.59 5.33 -3.78
N ASP A 202 -7.63 5.21 -2.95
CA ASP A 202 -8.07 6.33 -2.12
C ASP A 202 -7.08 6.61 -0.97
N GLU A 203 -7.32 7.67 -0.19
CA GLU A 203 -6.42 8.06 0.91
C GLU A 203 -6.32 6.98 2.00
N PHE A 204 -7.42 6.28 2.30
CA PHE A 204 -7.48 5.27 3.35
C PHE A 204 -6.69 4.01 2.96
N THR A 205 -6.82 3.58 1.71
CA THR A 205 -6.04 2.49 1.12
C THR A 205 -4.58 2.91 0.96
N THR A 206 -4.30 4.12 0.48
CA THR A 206 -2.92 4.63 0.39
C THR A 206 -2.20 4.55 1.74
N ARG A 207 -2.83 5.07 2.82
CA ARG A 207 -2.28 4.99 4.18
C ARG A 207 -2.08 3.56 4.66
N SER A 208 -2.83 2.59 4.12
CA SER A 208 -2.72 1.19 4.52
C SER A 208 -1.49 0.50 3.90
N PHE A 209 -1.16 0.84 2.65
CA PHE A 209 -0.10 0.19 1.86
C PHE A 209 1.23 0.98 1.85
N GLU A 210 1.22 2.29 2.08
CA GLU A 210 2.44 3.13 2.08
C GLU A 210 3.52 2.69 3.10
N PRO A 211 3.18 2.13 4.28
CA PRO A 211 4.19 1.58 5.19
C PRO A 211 4.84 0.26 4.70
N GLU A 212 4.20 -0.41 3.74
CA GLU A 212 4.54 -1.76 3.31
C GLU A 212 5.35 -1.75 2.02
N PHE A 213 5.07 -0.81 1.10
CA PHE A 213 5.66 -0.73 -0.24
C PHE A 213 6.24 0.66 -0.53
N ASN A 214 7.12 0.74 -1.53
CA ASN A 214 7.44 2.02 -2.17
C ASN A 214 6.39 2.34 -3.25
N LEU A 215 5.38 3.14 -2.89
CA LEU A 215 4.24 3.44 -3.77
C LEU A 215 4.56 4.54 -4.80
N ILE A 216 4.43 4.20 -6.09
CA ILE A 216 4.45 5.13 -7.21
C ILE A 216 3.01 5.57 -7.50
N LYS A 217 2.59 6.67 -6.88
CA LYS A 217 1.22 7.21 -6.98
C LYS A 217 1.04 7.98 -8.29
N VAL A 218 0.60 7.28 -9.34
CA VAL A 218 0.46 7.85 -10.69
C VAL A 218 -0.88 8.57 -10.90
N THR A 219 -0.95 9.45 -11.88
CA THR A 219 -2.16 10.15 -12.33
C THR A 219 -2.40 9.87 -13.82
N PRO A 220 -3.62 10.11 -14.34
CA PRO A 220 -3.89 9.99 -15.77
C PRO A 220 -2.98 10.84 -16.66
N GLN A 221 -2.40 11.93 -16.12
CA GLN A 221 -1.59 12.88 -16.89
C GLN A 221 -0.08 12.61 -16.81
N ASN A 222 0.42 11.98 -15.74
CA ASN A 222 1.85 11.81 -15.52
C ASN A 222 2.35 10.37 -15.56
N TRP A 223 1.48 9.35 -15.61
CA TRP A 223 1.91 7.95 -15.47
C TRP A 223 2.99 7.56 -16.49
N GLU A 224 2.90 8.04 -17.74
CA GLU A 224 3.92 7.76 -18.76
C GLU A 224 5.30 8.32 -18.38
N VAL A 225 5.32 9.52 -17.77
CA VAL A 225 6.57 10.18 -17.36
C VAL A 225 7.13 9.53 -16.10
N GLU A 226 6.31 9.29 -15.09
CA GLU A 226 6.72 8.65 -13.83
C GLU A 226 7.32 7.26 -14.07
N LEU A 227 6.71 6.47 -14.96
CA LEU A 227 7.15 5.10 -15.24
C LEU A 227 8.31 5.02 -16.23
N SER A 228 8.76 6.16 -16.78
CA SER A 228 9.95 6.21 -17.64
C SER A 228 11.27 6.16 -16.85
N THR A 229 11.24 6.56 -15.58
CA THR A 229 12.44 6.71 -14.72
C THR A 229 12.49 5.71 -13.58
N VAL A 230 11.44 4.91 -13.38
CA VAL A 230 11.33 3.93 -12.31
C VAL A 230 11.19 2.53 -12.90
N GLU A 231 11.66 1.51 -12.17
CA GLU A 231 11.41 0.11 -12.49
C GLU A 231 10.38 -0.48 -11.52
N PRO A 232 9.11 -0.59 -11.92
CA PRO A 232 8.08 -1.18 -11.08
C PRO A 232 8.25 -2.70 -10.97
N ASP A 233 7.80 -3.23 -9.84
CA ASP A 233 7.74 -4.66 -9.55
C ASP A 233 6.32 -5.22 -9.72
N LEU A 234 5.29 -4.41 -9.46
CA LEU A 234 3.88 -4.75 -9.75
C LEU A 234 3.01 -3.49 -9.89
N PHE A 235 1.81 -3.65 -10.45
CA PHE A 235 0.76 -2.64 -10.46
C PHE A 235 -0.41 -3.06 -9.59
N LEU A 236 -0.78 -2.24 -8.59
CA LEU A 236 -1.96 -2.41 -7.76
C LEU A 236 -2.94 -1.26 -7.99
N CYS A 237 -4.13 -1.59 -8.49
CA CYS A 237 -5.24 -0.66 -8.68
C CYS A 237 -6.41 -1.05 -7.78
N GLU A 238 -6.82 -0.16 -6.90
CA GLU A 238 -8.07 -0.27 -6.16
C GLU A 238 -9.27 0.11 -7.07
N SER A 239 -10.47 -0.38 -6.74
CA SER A 239 -11.76 0.15 -7.20
C SER A 239 -12.04 1.58 -6.69
N ALA A 240 -11.14 2.52 -6.99
CA ALA A 240 -11.15 3.87 -6.46
C ALA A 240 -12.19 4.76 -7.16
N TRP A 241 -13.02 5.45 -6.38
CA TRP A 241 -13.94 6.47 -6.90
C TRP A 241 -13.24 7.78 -7.28
N LEU A 242 -12.25 8.17 -6.48
CA LEU A 242 -11.48 9.40 -6.63
C LEU A 242 -10.03 9.11 -7.01
N GLY A 243 -9.35 8.23 -6.27
CA GLY A 243 -7.99 7.72 -6.52
C GLY A 243 -6.89 8.80 -6.60
N ASN A 244 -5.84 8.66 -5.79
CA ASN A 244 -4.65 9.55 -5.77
C ASN A 244 -5.03 11.04 -5.78
N ASN A 245 -5.63 11.51 -4.69
CA ASN A 245 -6.09 12.89 -4.50
C ASN A 245 -7.13 13.36 -5.54
N GLY A 246 -7.97 12.45 -6.05
CA GLY A 246 -9.05 12.77 -6.98
C GLY A 246 -8.67 12.76 -8.45
N ALA A 247 -7.40 12.51 -8.79
CA ALA A 247 -6.93 12.49 -10.17
C ALA A 247 -7.64 11.41 -11.03
N TRP A 248 -8.05 10.31 -10.40
CA TRP A 248 -8.72 9.18 -11.06
C TRP A 248 -10.25 9.25 -11.00
N GLN A 249 -10.83 10.40 -10.65
CA GLN A 249 -12.28 10.55 -10.64
C GLN A 249 -12.90 10.14 -11.99
N ASN A 250 -13.87 9.23 -11.91
CA ASN A 250 -14.58 8.64 -13.06
C ASN A 250 -13.68 7.88 -14.06
N LYS A 251 -12.47 7.45 -13.67
CA LYS A 251 -11.49 6.80 -14.57
C LYS A 251 -11.15 5.36 -14.24
N VAL A 252 -11.73 4.80 -13.18
CA VAL A 252 -11.51 3.40 -12.79
C VAL A 252 -12.69 2.52 -13.18
N GLY A 253 -13.90 2.86 -12.75
CA GLY A 253 -15.11 2.07 -13.07
C GLY A 253 -15.70 2.37 -14.45
N THR A 254 -16.82 1.72 -14.76
CA THR A 254 -17.58 1.85 -16.01
C THR A 254 -19.06 2.20 -15.77
N GLY A 255 -19.74 2.72 -16.80
CA GLY A 255 -21.15 3.10 -16.76
C GLY A 255 -21.40 4.51 -16.22
N GLY A 256 -22.48 5.16 -16.68
CA GLY A 256 -22.72 6.58 -16.40
C GLY A 256 -21.62 7.47 -16.99
N PRO A 257 -21.08 8.47 -16.26
CA PRO A 257 -20.03 9.36 -16.74
C PRO A 257 -18.61 8.75 -16.69
N ARG A 258 -18.48 7.46 -16.35
CA ARG A 258 -17.20 6.80 -16.08
C ARG A 258 -16.57 6.22 -17.35
N ASP A 259 -15.28 6.48 -17.54
CA ASP A 259 -14.47 6.06 -18.69
C ASP A 259 -13.09 5.57 -18.20
N ASN A 260 -12.86 4.26 -18.30
CA ASN A 260 -11.64 3.60 -17.85
C ASN A 260 -10.54 3.54 -18.93
N SER A 261 -10.71 4.16 -20.09
CA SER A 261 -9.78 4.03 -21.22
C SER A 261 -8.32 4.37 -20.88
N ILE A 262 -8.09 5.43 -20.10
CA ILE A 262 -6.73 5.81 -19.66
C ILE A 262 -6.13 4.76 -18.72
N LEU A 263 -6.93 4.17 -17.82
CA LEU A 263 -6.48 3.08 -16.97
C LEU A 263 -6.08 1.86 -17.79
N LEU A 264 -6.88 1.51 -18.82
CA LEU A 264 -6.58 0.38 -19.69
C LEU A 264 -5.30 0.58 -20.51
N ASN A 265 -4.94 1.83 -20.87
CA ASN A 265 -3.65 2.14 -21.47
C ASN A 265 -2.49 1.83 -20.52
N LEU A 266 -2.63 2.18 -19.24
CA LEU A 266 -1.63 1.87 -18.21
C LEU A 266 -1.52 0.35 -17.98
N VAL A 267 -2.64 -0.37 -17.89
CA VAL A 267 -2.66 -1.83 -17.79
C VAL A 267 -1.94 -2.46 -18.99
N SER A 268 -2.24 -1.99 -20.20
CA SER A 268 -1.60 -2.49 -21.42
C SER A 268 -0.09 -2.25 -21.41
N TRP A 269 0.35 -1.06 -20.98
CA TRP A 269 1.77 -0.75 -20.82
C TRP A 269 2.45 -1.67 -19.81
N CYS A 270 1.80 -1.97 -18.67
CA CYS A 270 2.33 -2.93 -17.69
C CYS A 270 2.51 -4.32 -18.31
N LYS A 271 1.51 -4.82 -19.06
CA LYS A 271 1.59 -6.11 -19.74
C LYS A 271 2.70 -6.15 -20.79
N GLU A 272 2.84 -5.10 -21.59
CA GLU A 272 3.92 -4.95 -22.58
C GLU A 272 5.31 -4.91 -21.94
N ASN A 273 5.43 -4.47 -20.69
CA ASN A 273 6.68 -4.39 -19.94
C ASN A 273 6.90 -5.58 -18.99
N GLY A 274 6.03 -6.59 -19.00
CA GLY A 274 6.11 -7.70 -18.05
C GLY A 274 6.00 -7.19 -16.61
N ILE A 275 4.97 -6.42 -16.28
CA ILE A 275 4.68 -6.00 -14.90
C ILE A 275 3.35 -6.65 -14.51
N PRO A 276 3.31 -7.51 -13.47
CA PRO A 276 2.07 -8.16 -13.05
C PRO A 276 1.07 -7.13 -12.53
N THR A 277 -0.18 -7.26 -12.96
CA THR A 277 -1.25 -6.31 -12.64
C THR A 277 -2.31 -6.91 -11.72
N ALA A 278 -2.63 -6.21 -10.63
CA ALA A 278 -3.63 -6.59 -9.64
C ALA A 278 -4.72 -5.51 -9.50
N PHE A 279 -5.99 -5.92 -9.61
CA PHE A 279 -7.14 -5.08 -9.32
C PHE A 279 -7.78 -5.49 -8.00
N TRP A 280 -7.88 -4.61 -7.01
CA TRP A 280 -8.56 -4.87 -5.75
C TRP A 280 -9.90 -4.13 -5.66
N ASN A 281 -11.01 -4.87 -5.78
CA ASN A 281 -12.33 -4.32 -5.55
C ASN A 281 -12.71 -4.38 -4.06
N LYS A 282 -12.61 -3.22 -3.39
CA LYS A 282 -12.96 -3.06 -1.97
C LYS A 282 -14.43 -2.69 -1.73
N GLU A 283 -15.16 -2.44 -2.81
CA GLU A 283 -16.54 -1.97 -2.79
C GLU A 283 -17.54 -3.12 -3.03
N ASP A 284 -17.03 -4.35 -3.18
CA ASP A 284 -17.82 -5.55 -3.33
C ASP A 284 -18.52 -5.95 -2.01
N PRO A 285 -19.74 -6.51 -2.11
CA PRO A 285 -20.45 -6.88 -3.33
C PRO A 285 -21.29 -5.74 -3.95
N PHE A 286 -21.47 -4.61 -3.26
CA PHE A 286 -22.42 -3.56 -3.68
C PHE A 286 -22.09 -2.94 -5.03
N HIS A 287 -20.81 -2.70 -5.31
CA HIS A 287 -20.38 -1.99 -6.50
C HIS A 287 -19.68 -2.88 -7.54
N TYR A 288 -19.89 -4.20 -7.47
CA TYR A 288 -19.39 -5.17 -8.45
C TYR A 288 -19.57 -4.72 -9.90
N ASN A 289 -20.81 -4.38 -10.28
CA ASN A 289 -21.17 -4.00 -11.66
C ASN A 289 -20.46 -2.72 -12.12
N ALA A 290 -19.99 -1.87 -11.20
CA ALA A 290 -19.27 -0.66 -11.55
C ALA A 290 -17.83 -0.93 -11.97
N PHE A 291 -17.25 -2.08 -11.64
CA PHE A 291 -15.82 -2.34 -11.77
C PHE A 291 -15.47 -3.63 -12.50
N ILE A 292 -16.42 -4.57 -12.68
CA ILE A 292 -16.17 -5.85 -13.37
C ILE A 292 -15.55 -5.67 -14.77
N GLU A 293 -16.06 -4.74 -15.59
CA GLU A 293 -15.52 -4.50 -16.93
C GLU A 293 -14.07 -3.99 -16.91
N THR A 294 -13.66 -3.32 -15.83
CA THR A 294 -12.25 -2.92 -15.63
C THR A 294 -11.43 -4.11 -15.13
N ALA A 295 -11.94 -4.86 -14.16
CA ALA A 295 -11.25 -5.98 -13.51
C ALA A 295 -10.82 -7.06 -14.51
N LYS A 296 -11.63 -7.33 -15.55
CA LYS A 296 -11.34 -8.29 -16.64
C LYS A 296 -10.01 -8.06 -17.36
N HIS A 297 -9.47 -6.84 -17.31
CA HIS A 297 -8.21 -6.52 -17.99
C HIS A 297 -6.97 -6.78 -17.14
N PHE A 298 -7.11 -7.00 -15.83
CA PHE A 298 -5.99 -7.26 -14.92
C PHE A 298 -5.62 -8.74 -14.91
N ASP A 299 -4.38 -9.06 -14.54
CA ASP A 299 -3.92 -10.44 -14.44
C ASP A 299 -4.51 -11.10 -13.18
N TYR A 300 -4.58 -10.34 -12.09
CA TYR A 300 -5.12 -10.79 -10.81
C TYR A 300 -6.27 -9.88 -10.35
N VAL A 301 -7.34 -10.48 -9.82
CA VAL A 301 -8.46 -9.77 -9.20
C VAL A 301 -8.58 -10.17 -7.73
N PHE A 302 -8.60 -9.17 -6.87
CA PHE A 302 -8.81 -9.32 -5.44
C PHE A 302 -10.15 -8.69 -5.07
N THR A 303 -10.90 -9.32 -4.18
CA THR A 303 -12.20 -8.80 -3.71
C THR A 303 -12.35 -8.93 -2.20
N THR A 304 -12.95 -7.95 -1.54
CA THR A 304 -13.23 -8.02 -0.10
C THR A 304 -14.30 -9.06 0.26
N ASP A 305 -15.13 -9.45 -0.71
CA ASP A 305 -16.23 -10.39 -0.54
C ASP A 305 -15.90 -11.75 -1.17
N SER A 306 -15.77 -12.79 -0.35
CA SER A 306 -15.50 -14.16 -0.80
C SER A 306 -16.57 -14.71 -1.74
N ASN A 307 -17.84 -14.33 -1.57
CA ASN A 307 -18.92 -14.75 -2.48
C ASN A 307 -18.76 -14.16 -3.89
N SER A 308 -18.09 -13.01 -4.02
CA SER A 308 -17.83 -12.37 -5.30
C SER A 308 -16.75 -13.08 -6.13
N VAL A 309 -15.94 -13.97 -5.51
CA VAL A 309 -14.87 -14.71 -6.21
C VAL A 309 -15.44 -15.56 -7.35
N GLU A 310 -16.48 -16.35 -7.08
CA GLU A 310 -17.16 -17.17 -8.09
C GLU A 310 -17.78 -16.30 -9.19
N LYS A 311 -18.29 -15.12 -8.80
CA LYS A 311 -18.92 -14.18 -9.74
C LYS A 311 -17.93 -13.62 -10.75
N TYR A 312 -16.75 -13.13 -10.31
CA TYR A 312 -15.68 -12.70 -11.22
C TYR A 312 -15.18 -13.84 -12.11
N THR A 313 -15.05 -15.04 -11.56
CA THR A 313 -14.61 -16.22 -12.32
C THR A 313 -15.61 -16.54 -13.44
N ALA A 314 -16.90 -16.51 -13.13
CA ALA A 314 -17.98 -16.71 -14.11
C ALA A 314 -18.00 -15.62 -15.21
N ASP A 315 -17.65 -14.37 -14.85
CA ASP A 315 -17.54 -13.26 -15.79
C ASP A 315 -16.22 -13.24 -16.59
N GLY A 316 -15.32 -14.21 -16.38
CA GLY A 316 -14.14 -14.43 -17.21
C GLY A 316 -12.81 -13.92 -16.63
N CYS A 317 -12.79 -13.48 -15.37
CA CYS A 317 -11.53 -13.24 -14.67
C CYS A 317 -10.87 -14.59 -14.34
N GLN A 318 -9.54 -14.68 -14.52
CA GLN A 318 -8.79 -15.93 -14.33
C GLN A 318 -8.40 -16.14 -12.87
N ASP A 319 -7.51 -15.30 -12.36
CA ASP A 319 -6.92 -15.41 -11.03
C ASP A 319 -7.66 -14.50 -10.04
N VAL A 320 -8.69 -15.03 -9.39
CA VAL A 320 -9.55 -14.29 -8.45
C VAL A 320 -9.38 -14.79 -7.02
N TYR A 321 -9.12 -13.87 -6.08
CA TYR A 321 -8.89 -14.22 -4.68
C TYR A 321 -9.62 -13.29 -3.71
N CYS A 322 -10.03 -13.85 -2.57
CA CYS A 322 -10.55 -13.02 -1.48
C CYS A 322 -9.40 -12.27 -0.78
N PHE A 323 -9.56 -10.97 -0.62
CA PHE A 323 -8.64 -10.05 0.06
C PHE A 323 -9.46 -9.15 0.98
N PRO A 324 -9.77 -9.61 2.21
CA PRO A 324 -10.52 -8.83 3.18
C PRO A 324 -9.71 -7.61 3.65
N PHE A 325 -10.40 -6.63 4.22
CA PHE A 325 -9.74 -5.54 4.94
C PHE A 325 -8.84 -6.05 6.09
N ALA A 326 -7.99 -5.16 6.56
CA ALA A 326 -7.00 -5.40 7.61
C ALA A 326 -6.68 -4.11 8.36
N ALA A 327 -5.89 -4.23 9.43
CA ALA A 327 -5.33 -3.11 10.16
C ALA A 327 -3.89 -2.79 9.69
N GLN A 328 -3.50 -1.54 9.79
CA GLN A 328 -2.11 -1.09 9.58
C GLN A 328 -1.50 -0.71 10.94
N PRO A 329 -0.65 -1.55 11.56
CA PRO A 329 -0.09 -1.34 12.90
C PRO A 329 0.63 0.00 13.11
N LYS A 330 1.20 0.59 12.05
CA LYS A 330 1.81 1.92 12.12
C LYS A 330 0.82 3.01 12.59
N TYR A 331 -0.45 2.92 12.18
CA TYR A 331 -1.48 3.90 12.49
C TYR A 331 -2.48 3.41 13.53
N HIS A 332 -2.78 2.10 13.53
CA HIS A 332 -3.76 1.47 14.40
C HIS A 332 -3.04 0.50 15.32
N ASN A 333 -2.83 0.90 16.56
CA ASN A 333 -2.00 0.18 17.53
C ASN A 333 -2.50 0.42 18.96
N PRO A 334 -2.07 -0.38 19.94
CA PRO A 334 -2.59 -0.26 21.29
C PRO A 334 -1.97 0.90 22.08
N ILE A 335 -1.01 1.66 21.52
CA ILE A 335 -0.31 2.74 22.23
C ILE A 335 -1.32 3.77 22.73
N GLU A 336 -1.44 3.92 24.05
CA GLU A 336 -2.42 4.82 24.64
C GLU A 336 -1.99 6.29 24.45
N LYS A 337 -2.94 7.09 23.94
CA LYS A 337 -2.77 8.54 23.72
C LYS A 337 -3.78 9.38 24.50
N TYR A 338 -4.85 8.75 24.97
CA TYR A 338 -5.98 9.39 25.62
C TYR A 338 -6.32 8.62 26.89
N GLN A 339 -6.82 9.33 27.89
CA GLN A 339 -7.57 8.67 28.95
C GLN A 339 -8.90 8.20 28.37
N ARG A 340 -9.15 6.88 28.44
CA ARG A 340 -10.37 6.28 27.89
C ARG A 340 -11.59 6.74 28.67
N ILE A 341 -12.57 7.28 27.94
CA ILE A 341 -13.91 7.58 28.44
C ILE A 341 -14.64 6.25 28.65
N ASN A 342 -15.24 6.08 29.83
CA ASN A 342 -16.01 4.90 30.20
C ASN A 342 -17.42 4.92 29.57
N ASN A 343 -17.48 5.13 28.25
CA ASN A 343 -18.69 5.17 27.41
C ASN A 343 -18.49 4.27 26.17
N VAL A 344 -19.58 4.02 25.46
CA VAL A 344 -19.60 3.46 24.10
C VAL A 344 -19.43 4.61 23.08
N VAL A 345 -18.72 4.35 21.98
CA VAL A 345 -18.60 5.31 20.86
C VAL A 345 -19.06 4.74 19.53
N PHE A 346 -19.76 5.54 18.74
CA PHE A 346 -20.04 5.28 17.34
C PHE A 346 -19.49 6.42 16.47
N ALA A 347 -18.67 6.11 15.46
CA ALA A 347 -18.15 7.09 14.52
C ALA A 347 -18.52 6.70 13.10
N GLY A 348 -19.59 7.29 12.55
CA GLY A 348 -20.18 6.85 11.29
C GLY A 348 -21.37 7.68 10.83
N ALA A 349 -22.06 7.20 9.80
CA ALA A 349 -23.29 7.79 9.29
C ALA A 349 -24.48 6.92 9.70
N TYR A 350 -25.65 7.54 9.84
CA TYR A 350 -26.91 6.83 10.00
C TYR A 350 -27.36 6.20 8.66
N TYR A 351 -28.09 5.09 8.69
CA TYR A 351 -28.51 4.40 7.46
C TYR A 351 -29.64 5.09 6.67
N GLY A 352 -30.32 6.04 7.30
CA GLY A 352 -31.44 6.76 6.68
C GLY A 352 -32.60 5.85 6.28
N ASP A 353 -33.58 6.39 5.56
CA ASP A 353 -34.81 5.66 5.20
C ASP A 353 -34.63 4.70 4.02
N LYS A 354 -33.45 4.69 3.38
CA LYS A 354 -33.16 3.83 2.23
C LYS A 354 -33.14 2.34 2.59
N PHE A 355 -32.85 2.00 3.85
CA PHE A 355 -32.74 0.61 4.33
C PHE A 355 -33.46 0.43 5.67
N PRO A 356 -34.80 0.25 5.69
CA PRO A 356 -35.59 0.21 6.92
C PRO A 356 -35.15 -0.86 7.94
N GLU A 357 -34.78 -2.06 7.48
CA GLU A 357 -34.29 -3.12 8.36
C GLU A 357 -32.96 -2.76 9.02
N ARG A 358 -32.01 -2.20 8.25
CA ARG A 358 -30.70 -1.75 8.77
C ARG A 358 -30.85 -0.59 9.75
N LYS A 359 -31.81 0.30 9.46
CA LYS A 359 -32.20 1.40 10.33
C LYS A 359 -32.70 0.87 11.67
N GLN A 360 -33.64 -0.07 11.68
CA GLN A 360 -34.18 -0.66 12.90
C GLN A 360 -33.11 -1.36 13.74
N VAL A 361 -32.19 -2.10 13.10
CA VAL A 361 -31.04 -2.71 13.81
C VAL A 361 -30.17 -1.64 14.45
N MET A 362 -29.84 -0.57 13.72
CA MET A 362 -29.03 0.54 14.23
C MET A 362 -29.71 1.26 15.40
N ASP A 363 -31.01 1.52 15.32
CA ASP A 363 -31.81 2.17 16.37
C ASP A 363 -31.74 1.35 17.68
N ASN A 364 -32.03 0.05 17.59
CA ASN A 364 -31.98 -0.84 18.76
C ASN A 364 -30.57 -0.89 19.37
N MET A 365 -29.52 -0.95 18.54
CA MET A 365 -28.14 -0.95 19.01
C MET A 365 -27.75 0.36 19.72
N ILE A 366 -28.21 1.50 19.20
CA ILE A 366 -28.01 2.82 19.81
C ILE A 366 -28.73 2.90 21.15
N GLU A 367 -29.99 2.47 21.22
CA GLU A 367 -30.79 2.49 22.45
C GLU A 367 -30.17 1.64 23.57
N ILE A 368 -29.72 0.42 23.23
CA ILE A 368 -29.04 -0.46 24.19
C ILE A 368 -27.73 0.16 24.67
N SER A 369 -26.93 0.69 23.75
CA SER A 369 -25.65 1.33 24.07
C SER A 369 -25.83 2.59 24.91
N GLY A 370 -26.90 3.35 24.68
CA GLY A 370 -27.25 4.57 25.43
C GLY A 370 -27.42 4.33 26.93
N LYS A 371 -27.80 3.12 27.36
CA LYS A 371 -27.89 2.72 28.78
C LYS A 371 -26.53 2.70 29.51
N TYR A 372 -25.43 2.64 28.75
CA TYR A 372 -24.05 2.55 29.27
C TYR A 372 -23.21 3.79 28.91
N GLY A 373 -23.88 4.89 28.51
CA GLY A 373 -23.23 6.06 27.93
C GLY A 373 -22.87 5.84 26.47
N LEU A 374 -23.32 6.74 25.59
CA LEU A 374 -23.06 6.68 24.15
C LEU A 374 -22.68 8.06 23.63
N GLU A 375 -21.60 8.13 22.86
CA GLU A 375 -21.22 9.31 22.09
C GLU A 375 -21.12 8.97 20.60
N ILE A 376 -21.73 9.81 19.77
CA ILE A 376 -21.82 9.68 18.33
C ILE A 376 -21.02 10.80 17.67
N TYR A 377 -20.03 10.42 16.87
CA TYR A 377 -19.39 11.30 15.90
C TYR A 377 -20.04 11.06 14.54
N ASP A 378 -20.96 11.96 14.16
CA ASP A 378 -21.74 11.85 12.93
C ASP A 378 -20.97 12.41 11.73
N ARG A 379 -20.76 11.58 10.71
CA ARG A 379 -20.13 11.96 9.44
C ARG A 379 -20.94 13.02 8.68
N ASN A 380 -22.24 13.12 8.91
CA ASN A 380 -23.13 14.09 8.26
C ASN A 380 -23.44 15.31 9.15
N TYR A 381 -22.77 15.48 10.28
CA TYR A 381 -23.08 16.55 11.24
C TYR A 381 -23.16 17.95 10.61
N ASN A 382 -22.25 18.25 9.68
CA ASN A 382 -22.18 19.53 8.98
C ASN A 382 -22.98 19.58 7.65
N ASN A 383 -23.80 18.56 7.36
CA ASN A 383 -24.59 18.45 6.13
C ASN A 383 -26.07 18.20 6.45
N PRO A 384 -26.83 19.24 6.81
CA PRO A 384 -28.23 19.09 7.24
C PRO A 384 -29.17 18.56 6.15
N GLU A 385 -28.78 18.66 4.87
CA GLU A 385 -29.55 18.13 3.74
C GLU A 385 -29.30 16.63 3.48
N SER A 386 -28.38 16.01 4.22
CA SER A 386 -28.05 14.60 4.04
C SER A 386 -29.26 13.71 4.35
N PRO A 387 -29.58 12.71 3.51
CA PRO A 387 -30.63 11.72 3.83
C PRO A 387 -30.23 10.77 4.96
N ASN A 388 -29.00 10.90 5.47
CA ASN A 388 -28.39 10.04 6.48
C ASN A 388 -28.21 10.78 7.82
N GLN A 389 -29.08 11.75 8.12
CA GLN A 389 -29.15 12.42 9.42
C GLN A 389 -29.68 11.46 10.49
N PHE A 390 -29.16 11.58 11.71
CA PHE A 390 -29.70 10.86 12.86
C PHE A 390 -31.07 11.43 13.27
N PRO A 391 -32.01 10.60 13.76
CA PRO A 391 -33.30 11.07 14.25
C PRO A 391 -33.16 11.92 15.52
N GLU A 392 -34.15 12.79 15.78
CA GLU A 392 -34.15 13.72 16.92
C GLU A 392 -34.01 12.98 18.28
N SER A 393 -34.51 11.75 18.38
CA SER A 393 -34.37 10.90 19.57
C SER A 393 -32.91 10.61 19.96
N PHE A 394 -31.97 10.64 19.02
CA PHE A 394 -30.56 10.32 19.24
C PHE A 394 -29.64 11.54 19.26
N LYS A 395 -30.18 12.74 19.06
CA LYS A 395 -29.41 13.98 18.98
C LYS A 395 -28.60 14.27 20.24
N ASN A 396 -29.11 13.89 21.41
CA ASN A 396 -28.42 14.03 22.68
C ASN A 396 -27.14 13.20 22.79
N TYR A 397 -26.96 12.17 21.94
CA TYR A 397 -25.73 11.39 21.87
C TYR A 397 -24.70 11.99 20.91
N ILE A 398 -25.08 12.94 20.05
CA ILE A 398 -24.20 13.48 19.02
C ILE A 398 -23.27 14.53 19.63
N VAL A 399 -21.96 14.27 19.54
CA VAL A 399 -20.91 15.15 20.09
C VAL A 399 -20.13 15.89 18.99
N GLY A 400 -20.57 15.78 17.74
CA GLY A 400 -20.01 16.47 16.57
C GLY A 400 -19.58 15.49 15.47
N THR A 401 -18.50 15.83 14.76
CA THR A 401 -17.87 15.00 13.72
C THR A 401 -16.36 14.93 13.94
N LEU A 402 -15.71 13.93 13.37
CA LEU A 402 -14.24 13.82 13.34
C LEU A 402 -13.73 13.92 11.92
N LYS A 403 -12.61 14.63 11.74
CA LYS A 403 -11.81 14.55 10.52
C LYS A 403 -11.08 13.20 10.45
N GLY A 404 -10.56 12.85 9.27
CA GLY A 404 -9.87 11.58 9.04
C GLY A 404 -8.59 11.39 9.88
N ASP A 405 -7.92 12.48 10.26
CA ASP A 405 -6.76 12.51 11.16
C ASP A 405 -7.14 12.48 12.65
N GLU A 406 -8.38 12.85 13.00
CA GLU A 406 -8.89 12.83 14.37
C GLU A 406 -9.59 11.52 14.76
N ILE A 407 -9.79 10.60 13.79
CA ILE A 407 -10.54 9.35 13.99
C ILE A 407 -9.97 8.47 15.11
N GLU A 408 -8.66 8.61 15.39
CA GLU A 408 -7.99 7.89 16.48
C GLU A 408 -8.59 8.22 17.86
N LYS A 409 -9.21 9.40 18.04
CA LYS A 409 -9.93 9.75 19.27
C LYS A 409 -11.08 8.78 19.52
N ALA A 410 -11.87 8.45 18.49
CA ALA A 410 -12.93 7.45 18.63
C ALA A 410 -12.33 6.05 18.82
N TYR A 411 -11.26 5.71 18.11
CA TYR A 411 -10.73 4.34 18.12
C TYR A 411 -9.96 4.00 19.39
N LYS A 412 -9.33 4.97 20.06
CA LYS A 412 -8.51 4.76 21.28
C LYS A 412 -9.11 5.40 22.53
N GLY A 413 -9.95 6.42 22.38
CA GLY A 413 -10.39 7.26 23.50
C GLY A 413 -11.59 6.75 24.28
N TYR A 414 -12.13 5.57 23.95
CA TYR A 414 -13.33 5.02 24.58
C TYR A 414 -13.11 3.60 25.05
N LYS A 415 -13.98 3.15 25.97
CA LYS A 415 -13.97 1.79 26.49
C LYS A 415 -14.50 0.77 25.49
N LEU A 416 -15.53 1.13 24.73
CA LEU A 416 -16.18 0.23 23.78
C LEU A 416 -16.53 0.98 22.50
N SER A 417 -16.44 0.31 21.34
CA SER A 417 -16.95 0.89 20.10
C SER A 417 -18.07 0.06 19.50
N LEU A 418 -19.06 0.78 18.98
CA LEU A 418 -20.20 0.25 18.26
C LEU A 418 -19.91 0.19 16.75
N ASN A 419 -20.23 -0.94 16.13
CA ASN A 419 -20.24 -1.12 14.69
C ASN A 419 -21.62 -1.63 14.24
N VAL A 420 -22.05 -1.22 13.05
CA VAL A 420 -23.29 -1.72 12.44
C VAL A 420 -22.99 -2.08 11.00
N ASN A 421 -23.35 -3.29 10.59
CA ASN A 421 -23.00 -3.85 9.28
C ASN A 421 -24.12 -3.63 8.26
N SER A 422 -23.73 -3.26 7.04
CA SER A 422 -24.62 -3.19 5.88
C SER A 422 -24.66 -4.50 5.09
N ILE A 423 -23.64 -5.36 5.26
CA ILE A 423 -23.52 -6.67 4.64
C ILE A 423 -23.46 -7.68 5.79
N VAL A 424 -24.40 -8.61 5.82
CA VAL A 424 -24.58 -9.55 6.94
C VAL A 424 -24.24 -10.99 6.57
N ASP A 425 -24.36 -11.32 5.29
CA ASP A 425 -24.30 -12.66 4.70
C ASP A 425 -22.95 -12.99 4.06
N SER A 426 -22.08 -11.99 3.82
CA SER A 426 -20.73 -12.24 3.32
C SER A 426 -19.88 -12.98 4.37
N PRO A 427 -19.21 -14.08 4.00
CA PRO A 427 -18.28 -14.80 4.88
C PRO A 427 -17.02 -14.02 5.27
N THR A 428 -16.74 -12.89 4.60
CA THR A 428 -15.49 -12.13 4.78
C THR A 428 -15.66 -10.61 4.82
N MET A 429 -16.75 -10.07 4.28
CA MET A 429 -16.92 -8.62 4.14
C MET A 429 -17.67 -8.00 5.32
N PHE A 430 -17.01 -7.03 5.96
CA PHE A 430 -17.57 -6.07 6.92
C PHE A 430 -16.67 -4.84 6.95
N SER A 431 -17.04 -3.83 7.75
CA SER A 431 -16.33 -2.55 7.72
C SER A 431 -14.86 -2.68 8.14
N ARG A 432 -13.96 -2.00 7.41
CA ARG A 432 -12.53 -1.93 7.73
C ARG A 432 -12.28 -1.48 9.18
N ARG A 433 -13.17 -0.64 9.70
CA ARG A 433 -13.15 -0.05 11.03
C ARG A 433 -13.02 -1.11 12.13
N VAL A 434 -13.65 -2.27 11.96
CA VAL A 434 -13.58 -3.35 12.97
C VAL A 434 -12.13 -3.77 13.21
N PHE A 435 -11.33 -3.96 12.16
CA PHE A 435 -9.91 -4.29 12.28
C PHE A 435 -9.12 -3.13 12.91
N GLU A 436 -9.36 -1.91 12.47
CA GLU A 436 -8.66 -0.69 12.92
C GLU A 436 -8.90 -0.41 14.42
N ILE A 437 -10.13 -0.60 14.90
CA ILE A 437 -10.51 -0.37 16.31
C ILE A 437 -9.91 -1.44 17.22
N ILE A 438 -9.94 -2.70 16.80
CA ILE A 438 -9.39 -3.80 17.60
C ILE A 438 -7.85 -3.71 17.66
N ALA A 439 -7.20 -3.35 16.55
CA ALA A 439 -5.77 -3.02 16.56
C ALA A 439 -5.45 -1.83 17.47
N SER A 440 -6.41 -0.92 17.66
CA SER A 440 -6.35 0.19 18.62
C SER A 440 -6.67 -0.21 20.07
N ASN A 441 -6.79 -1.52 20.32
CA ASN A 441 -7.04 -2.14 21.61
C ASN A 441 -8.35 -1.71 22.27
N THR A 442 -9.37 -1.51 21.46
CA THR A 442 -10.74 -1.19 21.89
C THR A 442 -11.65 -2.35 21.48
N PRO A 443 -12.38 -2.98 22.40
CA PRO A 443 -13.34 -4.01 22.02
C PRO A 443 -14.47 -3.44 21.18
N VAL A 444 -14.98 -4.27 20.26
CA VAL A 444 -16.07 -3.90 19.35
C VAL A 444 -17.33 -4.68 19.71
N VAL A 445 -18.45 -3.99 19.68
CA VAL A 445 -19.79 -4.58 19.66
C VAL A 445 -20.42 -4.27 18.32
N SER A 446 -20.96 -5.29 17.67
CA SER A 446 -21.45 -5.20 16.30
C SER A 446 -22.87 -5.76 16.17
N SER A 447 -23.61 -5.26 15.18
CA SER A 447 -24.73 -6.03 14.63
C SER A 447 -24.22 -7.32 14.01
N GLU A 448 -25.12 -8.25 13.76
CA GLU A 448 -24.81 -9.53 13.11
C GLU A 448 -23.99 -9.36 11.82
N SER A 449 -23.01 -10.26 11.63
CA SER A 449 -22.21 -10.38 10.41
C SER A 449 -21.55 -11.75 10.38
N LEU A 450 -21.78 -12.50 9.31
CA LEU A 450 -21.13 -13.78 9.08
C LEU A 450 -19.61 -13.63 9.00
N GLY A 451 -19.12 -12.58 8.35
CA GLY A 451 -17.69 -12.28 8.28
C GLY A 451 -17.06 -12.04 9.65
N ILE A 452 -17.71 -11.29 10.53
CA ILE A 452 -17.21 -11.11 11.90
C ILE A 452 -17.18 -12.45 12.65
N LYS A 453 -18.27 -13.23 12.56
CA LYS A 453 -18.36 -14.55 13.21
C LYS A 453 -17.25 -15.49 12.73
N ASN A 454 -16.97 -15.52 11.43
CA ASN A 454 -15.95 -16.40 10.84
C ASN A 454 -14.53 -15.99 11.22
N LEU A 455 -14.22 -14.69 11.21
CA LEU A 455 -12.86 -14.21 11.44
C LEU A 455 -12.53 -14.04 12.93
N PHE A 456 -13.52 -13.69 13.76
CA PHE A 456 -13.29 -13.35 15.16
C PHE A 456 -14.03 -14.23 16.17
N GLY A 457 -14.99 -15.06 15.74
CA GLY A 457 -15.75 -15.93 16.64
C GLY A 457 -16.38 -15.14 17.79
N ASP A 458 -16.18 -15.61 19.02
CA ASP A 458 -16.76 -15.00 20.23
C ASP A 458 -15.98 -13.80 20.78
N ILE A 459 -14.81 -13.47 20.19
CA ILE A 459 -13.97 -12.32 20.57
C ILE A 459 -14.74 -11.01 20.33
N ILE A 460 -15.51 -10.95 19.24
CA ILE A 460 -16.41 -9.83 18.93
C ILE A 460 -17.84 -10.29 19.13
N ILE A 461 -18.62 -9.46 19.82
CA ILE A 461 -20.07 -9.69 19.91
C ILE A 461 -20.69 -9.17 18.63
N ALA A 462 -21.18 -10.06 17.77
CA ALA A 462 -21.89 -9.71 16.54
C ALA A 462 -23.25 -10.42 16.53
N SER A 463 -24.27 -9.79 17.10
CA SER A 463 -25.60 -10.40 17.29
C SER A 463 -26.71 -9.38 17.07
N ASN A 464 -27.82 -9.85 16.51
CA ASN A 464 -29.09 -9.11 16.45
C ASN A 464 -30.05 -9.55 17.58
N ASN A 465 -29.63 -10.45 18.47
CA ASN A 465 -30.36 -10.75 19.70
C ASN A 465 -30.08 -9.66 20.74
N PHE A 466 -31.03 -8.75 20.90
CA PHE A 466 -30.88 -7.56 21.75
C PHE A 466 -30.67 -7.87 23.23
N ASN A 467 -31.24 -8.97 23.75
CA ASN A 467 -31.02 -9.38 25.13
C ASN A 467 -29.58 -9.85 25.33
N GLU A 468 -29.06 -10.67 24.41
CA GLU A 468 -27.67 -11.12 24.41
C GLU A 468 -26.70 -9.93 24.30
N LEU A 469 -27.00 -9.00 23.39
CA LEU A 469 -26.21 -7.80 23.19
C LEU A 469 -26.14 -6.96 24.47
N GLN A 470 -27.28 -6.72 25.11
CA GLN A 470 -27.37 -5.99 26.37
C GLN A 470 -26.56 -6.67 27.48
N ASP A 471 -26.72 -7.98 27.67
CA ASP A 471 -26.00 -8.74 28.69
C ASP A 471 -24.49 -8.73 28.48
N ARG A 472 -24.03 -8.82 27.23
CA ARG A 472 -22.59 -8.81 26.94
C ARG A 472 -21.98 -7.41 26.99
N ILE A 473 -22.71 -6.35 26.60
CA ILE A 473 -22.29 -4.97 26.85
C ILE A 473 -22.16 -4.75 28.37
N LYS A 474 -23.16 -5.15 29.16
CA LYS A 474 -23.12 -5.07 30.63
C LYS A 474 -21.84 -5.66 31.22
N LYS A 475 -21.45 -6.85 30.77
CA LYS A 475 -20.21 -7.53 31.21
C LYS A 475 -18.95 -6.70 30.97
N TYR A 476 -18.85 -5.95 29.87
CA TYR A 476 -17.70 -5.06 29.65
C TYR A 476 -17.59 -3.94 30.68
N PHE A 477 -18.70 -3.48 31.23
CA PHE A 477 -18.72 -2.42 32.23
C PHE A 477 -18.56 -2.95 33.67
N GLU A 478 -19.04 -4.16 33.95
CA GLU A 478 -19.06 -4.73 35.30
C GLU A 478 -17.90 -5.70 35.60
N ASP A 479 -17.26 -6.30 34.59
CA ASP A 479 -16.17 -7.26 34.76
C ASP A 479 -14.89 -6.78 34.05
N ASP A 480 -13.98 -6.19 34.82
CA ASP A 480 -12.69 -5.70 34.33
C ASP A 480 -11.80 -6.81 33.77
N HIS A 481 -11.89 -8.03 34.32
CA HIS A 481 -11.11 -9.16 33.82
C HIS A 481 -11.62 -9.62 32.45
N TYR A 482 -12.95 -9.69 32.27
CA TYR A 482 -13.56 -9.95 30.97
C TYR A 482 -13.19 -8.87 29.94
N TYR A 483 -13.24 -7.59 30.33
CA TYR A 483 -12.84 -6.47 29.48
C TYR A 483 -11.38 -6.58 29.00
N LYS A 484 -10.44 -6.71 29.95
CA LYS A 484 -9.00 -6.83 29.63
C LYS A 484 -8.67 -8.08 28.83
N THR A 485 -9.35 -9.20 29.11
CA THR A 485 -9.17 -10.44 28.36
C THR A 485 -9.58 -10.27 26.90
N ASN A 486 -10.77 -9.75 26.62
CA ASN A 486 -11.23 -9.55 25.24
C ASN A 486 -10.37 -8.55 24.48
N ARG A 487 -9.89 -7.48 25.14
CA ARG A 487 -8.90 -6.56 24.57
C ARG A 487 -7.67 -7.30 24.06
N LEU A 488 -7.05 -8.12 24.91
CA LEU A 488 -5.86 -8.89 24.54
C LEU A 488 -6.15 -9.91 23.42
N LEU A 489 -7.25 -10.67 23.52
CA LEU A 489 -7.59 -11.69 22.52
C LEU A 489 -7.83 -11.05 21.15
N GLY A 490 -8.59 -9.94 21.10
CA GLY A 490 -8.82 -9.17 19.88
C GLY A 490 -7.54 -8.60 19.29
N LEU A 491 -6.72 -7.95 20.12
CA LEU A 491 -5.46 -7.38 19.69
C LEU A 491 -4.52 -8.47 19.11
N ARG A 492 -4.38 -9.60 19.82
CA ARG A 492 -3.58 -10.74 19.36
C ARG A 492 -4.07 -11.26 18.02
N LYS A 493 -5.39 -11.48 17.90
CA LYS A 493 -6.01 -11.99 16.66
C LYS A 493 -5.73 -11.07 15.47
N VAL A 494 -5.95 -9.76 15.62
CA VAL A 494 -5.73 -8.81 14.53
C VAL A 494 -4.26 -8.68 14.15
N LEU A 495 -3.36 -8.56 15.13
CA LEU A 495 -1.94 -8.41 14.85
C LEU A 495 -1.31 -9.67 14.26
N ALA A 496 -1.80 -10.85 14.63
CA ALA A 496 -1.29 -12.12 14.09
C ALA A 496 -1.81 -12.42 12.67
N GLU A 497 -3.07 -12.11 12.38
CA GLU A 497 -3.76 -12.66 11.20
C GLU A 497 -4.36 -11.61 10.25
N HIS A 498 -4.52 -10.36 10.71
CA HIS A 498 -5.32 -9.36 10.01
C HIS A 498 -4.61 -8.01 9.88
N THR A 499 -3.30 -8.03 9.61
CA THR A 499 -2.53 -6.84 9.22
C THR A 499 -2.39 -6.72 7.70
N TYR A 500 -2.16 -5.51 7.18
CA TYR A 500 -1.85 -5.34 5.77
C TYR A 500 -0.56 -6.05 5.34
N THR A 501 0.42 -6.22 6.24
CA THR A 501 1.57 -7.10 5.98
C THR A 501 1.14 -8.54 5.70
N ASN A 502 0.20 -9.11 6.48
CA ASN A 502 -0.32 -10.45 6.21
C ASN A 502 -1.02 -10.51 4.84
N ARG A 503 -1.85 -9.51 4.55
CA ARG A 503 -2.60 -9.45 3.28
C ARG A 503 -1.68 -9.34 2.08
N ILE A 504 -0.66 -8.49 2.16
CA ILE A 504 0.32 -8.29 1.09
C ILE A 504 1.12 -9.55 0.85
N LYS A 505 1.61 -10.23 1.89
CA LYS A 505 2.28 -11.53 1.73
C LYS A 505 1.41 -12.52 0.95
N MET A 506 0.14 -12.66 1.37
CA MET A 506 -0.83 -13.50 0.66
C MET A 506 -1.02 -13.06 -0.81
N MET A 507 -1.14 -11.77 -1.09
CA MET A 507 -1.26 -11.25 -2.46
C MET A 507 -0.03 -11.57 -3.30
N LEU A 508 1.17 -11.32 -2.78
CA LEU A 508 2.42 -11.62 -3.48
C LEU A 508 2.56 -13.12 -3.74
N ASP A 509 2.24 -13.97 -2.76
CA ASP A 509 2.22 -15.44 -2.92
C ASP A 509 1.24 -15.88 -4.02
N LYS A 510 0.03 -15.32 -4.04
CA LYS A 510 -0.97 -15.62 -5.09
C LYS A 510 -0.54 -15.12 -6.47
N MET A 511 0.21 -14.03 -6.52
CA MET A 511 0.77 -13.49 -7.76
C MET A 511 2.06 -14.20 -8.21
N GLY A 512 2.59 -15.12 -7.40
CA GLY A 512 3.87 -15.79 -7.66
C GLY A 512 5.08 -14.84 -7.61
N ILE A 513 4.99 -13.75 -6.86
CA ILE A 513 6.09 -12.78 -6.70
C ILE A 513 6.92 -13.19 -5.49
N GLU A 514 8.17 -13.61 -5.73
CA GLU A 514 9.11 -13.93 -4.66
C GLU A 514 9.57 -12.68 -3.89
N PHE A 515 9.63 -12.78 -2.56
CA PHE A 515 10.09 -11.71 -1.68
C PHE A 515 10.95 -12.24 -0.54
N ILE A 516 11.79 -11.37 0.02
CA ILE A 516 12.61 -11.67 1.20
C ILE A 516 11.76 -11.43 2.45
N GLU A 517 11.48 -12.49 3.21
CA GLU A 517 10.87 -12.36 4.53
C GLU A 517 11.84 -11.68 5.51
N GLU A 518 11.34 -10.69 6.25
CA GLU A 518 12.06 -10.17 7.42
C GLU A 518 12.13 -11.26 8.52
N ASP A 519 13.33 -11.52 9.05
CA ASP A 519 13.52 -12.48 10.14
C ASP A 519 12.95 -11.92 11.45
N HIS A 520 11.81 -12.49 11.86
CA HIS A 520 11.12 -12.16 13.10
C HIS A 520 11.33 -13.26 14.15
N SER A 521 12.57 -13.74 14.29
CA SER A 521 12.94 -14.73 15.29
C SER A 521 13.38 -14.12 16.61
N VAL A 522 13.21 -14.88 17.69
CA VAL A 522 13.61 -14.51 19.05
C VAL A 522 14.46 -15.60 19.69
N THR A 523 15.53 -15.22 20.38
CA THR A 523 16.32 -16.14 21.20
C THR A 523 15.84 -16.09 22.65
N VAL A 524 15.43 -17.23 23.20
CA VAL A 524 15.22 -17.38 24.64
C VAL A 524 16.57 -17.68 25.28
N VAL A 525 16.94 -16.93 26.31
CA VAL A 525 18.15 -17.15 27.10
C VAL A 525 17.76 -17.72 28.46
N GLY A 526 18.35 -18.84 28.84
CA GLY A 526 18.13 -19.46 30.15
C GLY A 526 19.43 -19.93 30.79
N VAL A 527 19.49 -19.86 32.12
CA VAL A 527 20.64 -20.33 32.93
C VAL A 527 20.30 -21.69 33.53
N VAL A 528 21.19 -22.67 33.34
CA VAL A 528 21.00 -24.06 33.79
C VAL A 528 22.14 -24.47 34.71
N ARG A 529 21.82 -24.75 35.98
CA ARG A 529 22.77 -25.18 37.02
C ARG A 529 22.50 -26.58 37.58
N SER A 530 21.46 -27.25 37.06
CA SER A 530 21.10 -28.61 37.45
C SER A 530 20.25 -29.25 36.34
N LYS A 531 20.04 -30.57 36.44
CA LYS A 531 19.12 -31.29 35.55
C LYS A 531 17.69 -30.76 35.65
N ASP A 532 17.21 -30.46 36.85
CA ASP A 532 15.88 -29.88 37.08
C ASP A 532 15.72 -28.51 36.39
N ASP A 533 16.76 -27.69 36.39
CA ASP A 533 16.75 -26.39 35.71
C ASP A 533 16.59 -26.56 34.20
N TYR A 534 17.30 -27.53 33.63
CA TYR A 534 17.21 -27.86 32.22
C TYR A 534 15.81 -28.34 31.85
N GLU A 535 15.25 -29.28 32.61
CA GLU A 535 13.91 -29.82 32.36
C GLU A 535 12.82 -28.73 32.44
N GLU A 536 12.90 -27.84 33.44
CA GLU A 536 11.93 -26.75 33.57
C GLU A 536 12.11 -25.69 32.46
N LEU A 537 13.34 -25.31 32.11
CA LEU A 537 13.61 -24.38 31.01
C LEU A 537 13.07 -24.93 29.68
N MET A 538 13.37 -26.19 29.36
CA MET A 538 12.89 -26.85 28.15
C MET A 538 11.36 -26.89 28.11
N LYS A 539 10.71 -27.21 29.23
CA LYS A 539 9.24 -27.20 29.34
C LYS A 539 8.64 -25.80 29.12
N GLN A 540 9.28 -24.75 29.61
CA GLN A 540 8.81 -23.37 29.39
C GLN A 540 9.05 -22.92 27.94
N TYR A 541 10.21 -23.22 27.38
CA TYR A 541 10.57 -22.93 25.99
C TYR A 541 9.64 -23.64 25.01
N GLN A 542 9.44 -24.96 25.16
CA GLN A 542 8.60 -25.76 24.26
C GLN A 542 7.14 -25.31 24.26
N ARG A 543 6.63 -24.86 25.42
CA ARG A 543 5.25 -24.39 25.57
C ARG A 543 4.91 -23.14 24.76
N GLN A 544 5.91 -22.32 24.39
CA GLN A 544 5.63 -21.08 23.67
C GLN A 544 5.04 -21.35 22.28
N GLU A 545 3.96 -20.67 21.91
CA GLU A 545 3.31 -20.86 20.61
C GLU A 545 4.08 -20.21 19.45
N TRP A 546 4.86 -19.16 19.72
CA TRP A 546 5.71 -18.53 18.72
C TRP A 546 6.71 -19.53 18.13
N LYS A 547 6.58 -19.84 16.84
CA LYS A 547 7.38 -20.90 16.19
C LYS A 547 8.79 -20.47 15.82
N LYS A 548 8.99 -19.20 15.41
CA LYS A 548 10.31 -18.64 15.06
C LYS A 548 11.09 -18.29 16.34
N LYS A 549 11.48 -19.29 17.11
CA LYS A 549 12.21 -19.13 18.39
C LYS A 549 13.44 -20.04 18.45
N LYS A 550 14.52 -19.55 19.07
CA LYS A 550 15.73 -20.31 19.39
C LYS A 550 15.95 -20.34 20.90
N LEU A 551 16.79 -21.24 21.37
CA LEU A 551 17.16 -21.37 22.77
C LEU A 551 18.68 -21.27 22.92
N LEU A 552 19.12 -20.39 23.81
CA LEU A 552 20.49 -20.26 24.25
C LEU A 552 20.56 -20.63 25.73
N ILE A 553 21.32 -21.67 26.03
CA ILE A 553 21.52 -22.20 27.37
C ILE A 553 22.89 -21.73 27.88
N LEU A 554 22.90 -20.98 28.97
CA LEU A 554 24.10 -20.70 29.75
C LEU A 554 24.23 -21.82 30.80
N LEU A 555 25.15 -22.74 30.52
CA LEU A 555 25.28 -24.02 31.22
C LEU A 555 26.42 -23.99 32.24
N ASP A 556 26.11 -24.33 33.49
CA ASP A 556 27.09 -24.53 34.55
C ASP A 556 27.61 -25.97 34.58
N ILE A 557 28.70 -26.22 35.31
CA ILE A 557 29.30 -27.55 35.45
C ILE A 557 28.67 -28.26 36.66
N PHE A 558 27.96 -29.36 36.40
CA PHE A 558 27.35 -30.23 37.41
C PHE A 558 27.19 -31.66 36.86
N ASP A 559 26.92 -32.66 37.69
CA ASP A 559 26.74 -34.04 37.23
C ASP A 559 25.64 -34.16 36.15
N GLY A 560 26.03 -34.61 34.95
CA GLY A 560 25.15 -34.69 33.78
C GLY A 560 25.21 -33.49 32.81
N TYR A 561 26.00 -32.46 33.08
CA TYR A 561 26.14 -31.30 32.19
C TYR A 561 26.62 -31.67 30.78
N LEU A 562 27.51 -32.67 30.64
CA LEU A 562 28.00 -33.13 29.33
C LEU A 562 26.90 -33.74 28.48
N GLU A 563 25.95 -34.46 29.08
CA GLU A 563 24.80 -35.02 28.36
C GLU A 563 23.93 -33.90 27.80
N ILE A 564 23.65 -32.88 28.61
CA ILE A 564 22.92 -31.68 28.18
C ILE A 564 23.71 -30.96 27.09
N PHE A 565 25.01 -30.73 27.27
CA PHE A 565 25.83 -30.04 26.29
C PHE A 565 25.84 -30.78 24.95
N ASN A 566 26.01 -32.11 24.95
CA ASN A 566 26.08 -32.92 23.73
C ASN A 566 24.71 -33.12 23.06
N ALA A 567 23.61 -33.15 23.83
CA ALA A 567 22.25 -33.26 23.30
C ALA A 567 21.77 -31.95 22.66
N ASN A 568 22.32 -30.82 23.12
CA ASN A 568 22.08 -29.50 22.56
C ASN A 568 23.24 -29.13 21.59
N ASN A 569 23.22 -27.95 20.97
CA ASN A 569 24.12 -27.53 19.87
C ASN A 569 23.67 -27.94 18.47
N ASN A 570 22.41 -27.65 18.17
CA ASN A 570 21.86 -27.71 16.82
C ASN A 570 21.45 -26.29 16.35
N LYS A 571 20.71 -26.20 15.24
CA LYS A 571 20.30 -24.91 14.67
C LYS A 571 19.35 -24.11 15.57
N GLU A 572 18.60 -24.78 16.45
CA GLU A 572 17.57 -24.17 17.31
C GLU A 572 18.04 -23.98 18.74
N VAL A 573 18.80 -24.94 19.28
CA VAL A 573 19.28 -24.91 20.67
C VAL A 573 20.81 -24.90 20.71
N LYS A 574 21.39 -23.88 21.34
CA LYS A 574 22.84 -23.74 21.58
C LYS A 574 23.14 -23.70 23.06
N SER A 575 24.25 -24.30 23.47
CA SER A 575 24.73 -24.30 24.85
C SER A 575 26.11 -23.69 24.94
N TYR A 576 26.30 -22.75 25.87
CA TYR A 576 27.60 -22.16 26.18
C TYR A 576 27.92 -22.42 27.65
N LEU A 577 29.11 -22.95 27.92
CA LEU A 577 29.59 -23.12 29.28
C LEU A 577 29.87 -21.75 29.91
N ILE A 578 29.31 -21.50 31.09
CA ILE A 578 29.44 -20.23 31.82
C ILE A 578 30.92 -19.87 32.03
N ASP A 579 31.74 -20.86 32.39
CA ASP A 579 33.18 -20.68 32.61
C ASP A 579 33.93 -20.16 31.39
N TYR A 580 33.40 -20.35 30.17
CA TYR A 580 34.03 -19.92 28.92
C TYR A 580 33.36 -18.70 28.31
N ILE A 581 32.30 -18.16 28.93
CA ILE A 581 31.48 -17.09 28.35
C ILE A 581 32.24 -15.75 28.27
N HIS A 582 33.30 -15.60 29.07
CA HIS A 582 34.18 -14.41 29.08
C HIS A 582 35.02 -14.27 27.80
N ASN A 583 35.11 -15.32 26.97
CA ASN A 583 35.80 -15.27 25.68
C ASN A 583 35.01 -14.53 24.59
N TYR A 584 33.73 -14.21 24.84
CA TYR A 584 32.88 -13.49 23.92
C TYR A 584 32.84 -12.00 24.27
N SER A 585 32.96 -11.14 23.26
CA SER A 585 33.08 -9.69 23.45
C SER A 585 31.74 -8.96 23.35
N SER A 586 30.72 -9.60 22.76
CA SER A 586 29.38 -9.05 22.61
C SER A 586 28.32 -10.14 22.68
N LEU A 587 27.11 -9.80 23.13
CA LEU A 587 25.93 -10.65 22.95
C LEU A 587 25.70 -11.06 21.49
N SER A 588 26.16 -10.25 20.52
CA SER A 588 26.05 -10.59 19.09
C SER A 588 26.87 -11.81 18.69
N ASP A 589 27.88 -12.18 19.49
CA ASP A 589 28.71 -13.36 19.21
C ASP A 589 27.94 -14.67 19.49
N ILE A 590 26.93 -14.61 20.38
CA ILE A 590 26.20 -15.80 20.85
C ILE A 590 24.70 -15.77 20.52
N ILE A 591 24.11 -14.59 20.27
CA ILE A 591 22.70 -14.40 19.87
C ILE A 591 22.64 -13.97 18.40
N ASP A 592 22.11 -14.86 17.56
CA ASP A 592 21.99 -14.62 16.13
C ASP A 592 20.69 -13.90 15.71
N THR A 593 19.68 -13.87 16.57
CA THR A 593 18.40 -13.20 16.32
C THR A 593 18.42 -11.70 16.62
N ASP A 594 17.46 -10.95 16.09
CA ASP A 594 17.31 -9.50 16.35
C ASP A 594 16.74 -9.19 17.73
N TYR A 595 15.99 -10.14 18.30
CA TYR A 595 15.38 -10.02 19.62
C TYR A 595 15.78 -11.19 20.52
N PHE A 596 15.84 -10.96 21.83
CA PHE A 596 15.99 -12.01 22.83
C PHE A 596 15.15 -11.73 24.08
N ALA A 597 14.80 -12.80 24.80
CA ALA A 597 14.08 -12.74 26.07
C ALA A 597 14.75 -13.67 27.08
N VAL A 598 14.79 -13.28 28.36
CA VAL A 598 15.37 -14.12 29.43
C VAL A 598 14.28 -14.87 30.16
N PHE A 599 14.40 -16.19 30.25
CA PHE A 599 13.49 -17.03 31.03
C PHE A 599 14.14 -17.41 32.36
N ASP A 600 13.50 -17.01 33.47
CA ASP A 600 13.87 -17.42 34.82
C ASP A 600 12.94 -18.55 35.29
N LYS A 601 13.52 -19.69 35.69
CA LYS A 601 12.80 -20.85 36.25
C LYS A 601 11.88 -20.52 37.44
N LYS A 602 12.11 -19.41 38.13
CA LYS A 602 11.25 -18.94 39.24
C LYS A 602 9.92 -18.38 38.73
N HIS A 603 9.84 -17.97 37.47
CA HIS A 603 8.65 -17.39 36.86
C HIS A 603 7.93 -18.42 35.98
N PHE A 604 6.67 -18.13 35.69
CA PHE A 604 5.87 -18.89 34.75
C PHE A 604 5.60 -18.03 33.53
N TYR A 605 6.01 -18.52 32.36
CA TYR A 605 5.69 -17.94 31.07
C TYR A 605 4.57 -18.78 30.44
N GLY A 606 3.46 -18.11 30.14
CA GLY A 606 2.29 -18.71 29.48
C GLY A 606 2.56 -19.02 28.01
N ASP A 607 1.64 -19.75 27.38
CA ASP A 607 1.79 -20.28 26.02
C ASP A 607 2.00 -19.16 24.99
N PHE A 608 1.37 -18.00 25.20
CA PHE A 608 1.45 -16.85 24.29
C PHE A 608 2.39 -15.75 24.79
N TYR A 609 3.25 -15.99 25.78
CA TYR A 609 4.16 -14.96 26.29
C TYR A 609 5.03 -14.38 25.17
N LEU A 610 5.78 -15.22 24.45
CA LEU A 610 6.60 -14.75 23.32
C LEU A 610 5.74 -14.22 22.17
N THR A 611 4.57 -14.79 21.92
CA THR A 611 3.66 -14.33 20.87
C THR A 611 3.24 -12.89 21.11
N ASP A 612 2.76 -12.55 22.31
CA ASP A 612 2.34 -11.19 22.65
C ASP A 612 3.51 -10.20 22.55
N MET A 613 4.70 -10.61 23.01
CA MET A 613 5.91 -9.78 22.96
C MET A 613 6.39 -9.52 21.53
N MET A 614 6.38 -10.54 20.67
CA MET A 614 6.80 -10.40 19.27
C MET A 614 5.77 -9.64 18.44
N LEU A 615 4.47 -9.80 18.70
CA LEU A 615 3.45 -8.97 18.04
C LEU A 615 3.58 -7.50 18.41
N ALA A 616 4.06 -7.19 19.62
CA ALA A 616 4.31 -5.82 20.04
C ALA A 616 5.41 -5.12 19.21
N THR A 617 6.32 -5.88 18.57
CA THR A 617 7.35 -5.28 17.70
C THR A 617 6.79 -4.68 16.42
N LEU A 618 5.56 -5.02 16.03
CA LEU A 618 4.89 -4.51 14.83
C LEU A 618 4.51 -3.02 14.95
N TYR A 619 4.35 -2.51 16.17
CA TYR A 619 3.99 -1.11 16.43
C TYR A 619 5.00 -0.39 17.35
N VAL A 620 5.94 -1.10 17.98
CA VAL A 620 7.10 -0.52 18.70
C VAL A 620 8.38 -1.27 18.33
N SER A 621 9.27 -0.66 17.55
CA SER A 621 10.49 -1.31 17.06
C SER A 621 11.80 -0.85 17.73
N ASP A 622 11.80 0.31 18.40
CA ASP A 622 12.99 0.95 18.97
C ASP A 622 12.91 1.08 20.50
N SER A 623 12.32 0.08 21.17
CA SER A 623 12.20 0.05 22.63
C SER A 623 12.26 -1.39 23.14
N ILE A 624 12.62 -1.54 24.41
CA ILE A 624 12.50 -2.80 25.13
C ILE A 624 11.03 -2.96 25.51
N ILE A 625 10.41 -4.05 25.06
CA ILE A 625 9.02 -4.34 25.39
C ILE A 625 9.00 -5.07 26.72
N VAL A 626 8.13 -4.67 27.65
CA VAL A 626 8.03 -5.25 29.00
C VAL A 626 6.57 -5.59 29.32
N LYS A 627 6.31 -6.64 30.11
CA LYS A 627 4.95 -6.96 30.60
C LYS A 627 4.74 -6.48 32.03
N GLY A 628 3.57 -5.92 32.36
CA GLY A 628 3.17 -5.60 33.74
C GLY A 628 4.18 -4.76 34.53
N SER A 629 4.68 -3.67 33.94
CA SER A 629 5.70 -2.76 34.50
C SER A 629 5.23 -1.30 34.56
N GLY A 630 3.92 -1.07 34.59
CA GLY A 630 3.33 0.27 34.59
C GLY A 630 1.92 0.25 34.03
N GLU A 631 1.46 1.40 33.55
CA GLU A 631 0.21 1.50 32.81
C GLU A 631 0.29 0.71 31.50
N GLU A 632 -0.78 0.02 31.13
CA GLU A 632 -0.80 -0.84 29.95
C GLU A 632 -0.65 -0.01 28.66
N TYR A 633 0.21 -0.46 27.76
CA TYR A 633 0.44 0.11 26.42
C TYR A 633 0.94 1.56 26.43
N THR A 634 1.73 1.92 27.44
CA THR A 634 2.43 3.22 27.56
C THR A 634 3.95 3.02 27.64
N PHE A 635 4.70 4.10 27.38
CA PHE A 635 6.13 4.12 27.66
C PHE A 635 6.38 4.24 29.17
N THR A 636 7.34 3.47 29.68
CA THR A 636 7.67 3.42 31.10
C THR A 636 9.19 3.54 31.30
N VAL A 637 9.60 3.81 32.54
CA VAL A 637 10.99 3.72 32.99
C VAL A 637 11.26 2.42 33.74
N ASN A 638 10.21 1.70 34.14
CA ASN A 638 10.35 0.46 34.89
C ASN A 638 10.40 -0.74 33.94
N GLY A 639 11.41 -1.59 34.11
CA GLY A 639 11.52 -2.86 33.39
C GLY A 639 12.26 -3.88 34.24
N HIS A 640 12.02 -5.17 34.00
CA HIS A 640 12.84 -6.23 34.58
C HIS A 640 13.19 -7.23 33.48
N ILE A 641 14.45 -7.65 33.39
CA ILE A 641 14.94 -8.45 32.26
C ILE A 641 14.15 -9.74 32.04
N SER A 642 13.68 -10.38 33.12
CA SER A 642 12.90 -11.62 33.07
C SER A 642 11.47 -11.45 32.54
N LYS A 643 11.00 -10.21 32.32
CA LYS A 643 9.70 -9.90 31.71
C LYS A 643 9.84 -9.01 30.48
N SER A 644 11.04 -8.98 29.88
CA SER A 644 11.38 -8.12 28.76
C SER A 644 11.66 -8.90 27.47
N LEU A 645 11.31 -8.29 26.34
CA LEU A 645 11.82 -8.61 25.02
C LEU A 645 12.78 -7.49 24.61
N ILE A 646 14.04 -7.85 24.45
CA ILE A 646 15.12 -6.91 24.22
C ILE A 646 15.55 -7.02 22.77
N ARG A 647 15.64 -5.89 22.08
CA ARG A 647 16.24 -5.84 20.75
C ARG A 647 17.76 -5.86 20.90
N LYS A 648 18.43 -6.80 20.25
CA LYS A 648 19.89 -7.00 20.33
C LYS A 648 20.68 -5.72 20.04
N LYS A 649 20.26 -4.92 19.07
CA LYS A 649 20.93 -3.64 18.77
C LYS A 649 20.94 -2.65 19.94
N SER A 650 19.98 -2.75 20.86
CA SER A 650 19.87 -1.87 22.04
C SER A 650 20.89 -2.21 23.12
N THR A 651 21.54 -3.38 23.06
CA THR A 651 22.54 -3.79 24.06
C THR A 651 23.95 -3.33 23.72
N GLY A 652 24.19 -2.78 22.53
CA GLY A 652 25.52 -2.30 22.11
C GLY A 652 26.62 -3.36 22.27
N ILE A 653 27.63 -3.05 23.08
CA ILE A 653 28.78 -3.92 23.39
C ILE A 653 28.61 -4.74 24.68
N LEU A 654 27.38 -4.88 25.20
CA LEU A 654 27.13 -5.67 26.41
C LEU A 654 27.71 -7.08 26.26
N LYS A 655 28.54 -7.47 27.22
CA LYS A 655 29.17 -8.79 27.23
C LYS A 655 28.22 -9.84 27.77
N PRO A 656 28.31 -11.09 27.31
CA PRO A 656 27.54 -12.19 27.88
C PRO A 656 27.74 -12.39 29.40
N SER A 657 28.94 -12.12 29.93
CA SER A 657 29.22 -12.16 31.37
C SER A 657 28.47 -11.08 32.15
N GLU A 658 28.29 -9.90 31.57
CA GLU A 658 27.51 -8.81 32.17
C GLU A 658 26.03 -9.16 32.17
N LEU A 659 25.52 -9.74 31.07
CA LEU A 659 24.16 -10.27 31.02
C LEU A 659 23.93 -11.32 32.12
N LEU A 660 24.84 -12.27 32.29
CA LEU A 660 24.74 -13.28 33.35
C LEU A 660 24.65 -12.64 34.74
N ASN A 661 25.50 -11.65 35.03
CA ASN A 661 25.44 -10.89 36.29
C ASN A 661 24.09 -10.19 36.49
N ILE A 662 23.49 -9.62 35.43
CA ILE A 662 22.17 -8.97 35.50
C ILE A 662 21.09 -10.00 35.84
N ILE A 663 21.14 -11.18 35.19
CA ILE A 663 20.19 -12.28 35.44
C ILE A 663 20.29 -12.75 36.90
N GLU A 664 21.50 -12.88 37.43
CA GLU A 664 21.75 -13.41 38.78
C GLU A 664 21.43 -12.42 39.89
N ASN A 665 21.89 -11.18 39.75
CA ASN A 665 21.72 -10.13 40.76
C ASN A 665 20.32 -9.50 40.73
N LYS A 666 19.50 -9.83 39.72
CA LYS A 666 18.16 -9.27 39.51
C LYS A 666 18.15 -7.74 39.52
N ASP A 667 19.24 -7.14 39.06
CA ASP A 667 19.49 -5.73 39.27
C ASP A 667 18.67 -4.91 38.28
N LEU A 668 17.55 -4.37 38.77
CA LEU A 668 16.68 -3.46 38.03
C LEU A 668 17.44 -2.21 37.56
N ASN A 669 18.45 -1.77 38.33
CA ASN A 669 19.18 -0.53 38.06
C ASN A 669 19.96 -0.58 36.73
N VAL A 670 20.31 -1.77 36.24
CA VAL A 670 21.07 -1.88 34.99
C VAL A 670 20.21 -1.51 33.78
N LEU A 671 18.89 -1.77 33.85
CA LEU A 671 17.95 -1.29 32.84
C LEU A 671 17.74 0.24 32.94
N ASP A 672 17.77 0.81 34.14
CA ASP A 672 17.77 2.26 34.34
C ASP A 672 19.04 2.92 33.77
N ASP A 673 20.19 2.23 33.83
CA ASP A 673 21.41 2.70 33.18
C ASP A 673 21.28 2.67 31.66
N TRP A 674 20.62 1.66 31.08
CA TRP A 674 20.34 1.64 29.63
C TRP A 674 19.43 2.79 29.19
N PHE A 675 18.52 3.23 30.06
CA PHE A 675 17.72 4.44 29.83
C PHE A 675 18.59 5.68 29.67
N LYS A 676 19.68 5.82 30.45
CA LYS A 676 20.64 6.94 30.31
C LYS A 676 21.31 6.97 28.93
N PHE A 677 21.39 5.83 28.24
CA PHE A 677 21.89 5.70 26.87
C PHE A 677 20.80 5.83 25.80
N GLY A 678 19.58 6.28 26.18
CA GLY A 678 18.48 6.54 25.26
C GLY A 678 17.60 5.33 24.95
N VAL A 679 17.80 4.19 25.63
CA VAL A 679 16.92 3.02 25.49
C VAL A 679 15.59 3.29 26.19
N ARG A 680 14.47 3.12 25.48
CA ARG A 680 13.11 3.31 26.04
C ARG A 680 12.48 1.96 26.39
N PHE A 681 11.61 1.94 27.39
CA PHE A 681 10.74 0.79 27.68
C PHE A 681 9.32 1.06 27.26
N PHE A 682 8.66 0.05 26.71
CA PHE A 682 7.25 0.07 26.36
C PHE A 682 6.53 -1.05 27.10
N ASN A 683 5.59 -0.69 27.97
CA ASN A 683 4.85 -1.65 28.77
C ASN A 683 3.64 -2.15 28.00
N ILE A 684 3.43 -3.46 27.97
CA ILE A 684 2.19 -4.10 27.52
C ILE A 684 1.45 -4.73 28.71
N ASP A 685 0.34 -5.41 28.42
CA ASP A 685 -0.48 -6.10 29.42
C ASP A 685 0.32 -7.07 30.32
N GLU A 686 -0.28 -7.45 31.44
CA GLU A 686 0.30 -8.35 32.45
C GLU A 686 0.03 -9.85 32.23
N PHE A 687 -0.73 -10.22 31.20
CA PHE A 687 -1.15 -11.60 30.99
C PHE A 687 0.02 -12.49 30.54
N ASN A 688 -0.19 -13.80 30.47
CA ASN A 688 0.83 -14.78 30.07
C ASN A 688 2.13 -14.76 30.91
N PHE A 689 2.13 -14.14 32.09
CA PHE A 689 3.30 -14.11 32.98
C PHE A 689 2.88 -14.21 34.44
N VAL A 690 3.56 -15.04 35.25
CA VAL A 690 3.41 -15.07 36.71
C VAL A 690 4.77 -15.01 37.38
N ASN A 691 5.01 -13.94 38.12
CA ASN A 691 6.18 -13.80 38.96
C ASN A 691 6.12 -14.78 40.15
N ASN A 692 7.22 -15.48 40.43
CA ASN A 692 7.38 -16.44 41.53
C ASN A 692 6.20 -17.41 41.64
N TYR A 693 6.05 -18.29 40.64
CA TYR A 693 4.81 -19.04 40.42
C TYR A 693 4.60 -20.22 41.38
N LYS A 694 5.64 -20.68 42.08
CA LYS A 694 5.53 -21.78 43.05
C LYS A 694 4.47 -21.42 44.10
N GLY A 695 3.38 -22.20 44.13
CA GLY A 695 2.21 -21.96 44.99
C GLY A 695 1.05 -21.16 44.38
N LYS A 696 1.20 -20.56 43.18
CA LYS A 696 0.18 -19.70 42.54
C LYS A 696 -0.69 -20.43 41.50
N LYS A 697 -1.29 -21.56 41.88
CA LYS A 697 -2.09 -22.42 40.96
C LYS A 697 -3.27 -21.69 40.30
N ASN A 698 -3.97 -20.81 41.04
CA ASN A 698 -5.13 -20.08 40.52
C ASN A 698 -4.74 -19.03 39.46
N SER A 699 -3.61 -18.33 39.63
CA SER A 699 -3.09 -17.37 38.65
C SER A 699 -2.72 -18.07 37.34
N ILE A 700 -2.13 -19.27 37.43
CA ILE A 700 -1.79 -20.09 36.26
C ILE A 700 -3.06 -20.56 35.54
N LYS A 701 -4.12 -20.93 36.28
CA LYS A 701 -5.39 -21.35 35.67
C LYS A 701 -6.05 -20.22 34.88
N LYS A 702 -6.01 -18.98 35.38
CA LYS A 702 -6.53 -17.81 34.66
C LYS A 702 -5.75 -17.51 33.37
N ILE A 703 -4.43 -17.70 33.37
CA ILE A 703 -3.60 -17.52 32.16
C ILE A 703 -3.92 -18.57 31.09
N LYS A 704 -4.13 -19.83 31.50
CA LYS A 704 -4.48 -20.92 30.56
C LYS A 704 -5.83 -20.70 29.85
N GLN A 705 -6.68 -19.82 30.37
CA GLN A 705 -7.96 -19.45 29.74
C GLN A 705 -7.83 -18.42 28.62
N LEU A 706 -6.62 -17.90 28.36
CA LEU A 706 -6.34 -16.86 27.34
C LEU A 706 -5.91 -17.44 25.99
N THR A 707 -6.39 -18.63 25.67
CA THR A 707 -6.21 -19.29 24.37
C THR A 707 -7.17 -18.68 23.36
N VAL A 708 -6.64 -18.24 22.22
CA VAL A 708 -7.42 -17.76 21.05
C VAL A 708 -7.76 -18.93 20.17
#